data_AF-A0A961KYF1-F1
#
_entry.id   AF-A0A961KYF1-F1
#
_cell.length_a   1.000
_cell.length_b   1.000
_cell.length_c   1.000
_cell.angle_alpha   90.00
_cell.angle_beta   90.00
_cell.angle_gamma   90.00
#
_symmetry.space_group_name_H-M   'P 1'
#
loop_
_entity.id
_entity.type
_entity.pdbx_description
1 polymer ?
#
loop_
_entity_poly.entity_id
_entity_poly.type
_entity_poly.pdbx_seq_one_letter_code
_entity_poly.pdbx_strand_id
1 'polypeptide(L)'
;MAIFTITSFSTFAGLLLAARRLGLDPDPVNRVKALADLATNGRALAAVLRDSGLTPLAAEMARQAEEHARHFTHPGPARDDALALFWQVAPEAFADPAVFAAAGLDPARTTEAMVAAIRASPQGRDFTAAPLPEAFFRAVTRQTLGVMLGKADYIASITPDLWRETLRRHGVAIELLQSVRDDTTEILALVRELTETKATTVHQDTLIAIARKIRPNVPDREAALRELDRAADIAAELIARGHAGSNVDAFVDGVLRRLADLTDEGRLDEAKAEADAAVDRAEAGLAQLLDAAVNQHLLAFDAEGAALQIVRRLNLAVTDPSALFDSLRREQDAWYKRGRDEGLRLDLEVAIALARLTYRQGRDSNHRGMALNDLGTALGTLGAREGISVRREASVTAFRAALDEWTHERVPLDWAATQMNLGNALQLLGERESGTARLEEAVTSYRSALKVWTRERMPLDWAATQMNLGVALRMLGVRGCDTARLEEAVAAHRAALEEIPRERMPFDWAGVKLNLGNALQALGELESGTTRLEEAVLAYRAALEELPRSRVPLDWAGGQMNLAVALAMLGERQRGTARLEEAVAAYRASLEERTRERVPLDWASASGNQALAMLALADRTGDTASASTALAQLKQAAVEMRRGGH
;
A
#
# COMPACT_ATOMS: atom_id res chain seq x y z
N MET A 1 4.85 -46.84 -15.62
CA MET A 1 6.15 -47.01 -16.29
C MET A 1 6.08 -46.34 -17.65
N ALA A 2 7.19 -45.76 -18.08
CA ALA A 2 7.32 -44.71 -19.08
C ALA A 2 7.25 -45.18 -20.56
N ILE A 3 7.28 -44.17 -21.46
CA ILE A 3 7.90 -44.08 -22.81
C ILE A 3 6.87 -43.96 -23.97
N PHE A 4 6.69 -42.78 -24.61
CA PHE A 4 7.49 -42.13 -25.72
C PHE A 4 7.34 -42.92 -27.06
N THR A 5 7.08 -42.42 -28.29
CA THR A 5 7.56 -41.22 -29.03
C THR A 5 6.89 -41.14 -30.43
N ILE A 6 6.46 -39.94 -30.90
CA ILE A 6 6.60 -39.26 -32.25
C ILE A 6 6.32 -40.08 -33.55
N THR A 7 5.49 -39.69 -34.54
CA THR A 7 5.62 -38.56 -35.52
C THR A 7 4.37 -38.47 -36.44
N SER A 8 3.94 -37.24 -36.83
CA SER A 8 3.51 -36.71 -38.17
C SER A 8 2.89 -37.63 -39.26
N PHE A 9 1.98 -37.25 -40.17
CA PHE A 9 1.66 -35.97 -40.83
C PHE A 9 0.38 -36.14 -41.71
N SER A 10 -0.42 -35.07 -41.82
CA SER A 10 -1.10 -34.57 -43.04
C SER A 10 -2.04 -35.46 -43.87
N THR A 11 -3.34 -35.11 -43.87
CA THR A 11 -4.08 -34.50 -45.01
C THR A 11 -5.61 -34.63 -44.80
N PHE A 12 -6.24 -33.72 -44.02
CA PHE A 12 -7.71 -33.58 -43.91
C PHE A 12 -8.24 -32.27 -44.53
N ALA A 13 -7.42 -31.63 -45.37
CA ALA A 13 -7.76 -30.46 -46.17
C ALA A 13 -8.72 -30.77 -47.36
N GLY A 14 -9.12 -32.03 -47.56
CA GLY A 14 -10.03 -32.41 -48.65
C GLY A 14 -11.52 -32.39 -48.31
N LEU A 15 -11.90 -32.51 -47.02
CA LEU A 15 -13.26 -32.93 -46.65
C LEU A 15 -14.23 -31.82 -46.23
N LEU A 16 -13.76 -30.62 -45.85
CA LEU A 16 -14.67 -29.50 -45.57
C LEU A 16 -15.01 -28.66 -46.81
N LEU A 17 -14.35 -28.89 -47.94
CA LEU A 17 -14.72 -28.27 -49.23
C LEU A 17 -16.04 -28.82 -49.81
N ALA A 18 -16.66 -29.85 -49.21
CA ALA A 18 -17.84 -30.54 -49.77
C ALA A 18 -19.11 -30.54 -48.89
N ALA A 19 -19.04 -30.23 -47.59
CA ALA A 19 -20.23 -30.24 -46.71
C ALA A 19 -21.27 -29.14 -47.03
N ARG A 20 -20.99 -28.31 -48.03
CA ARG A 20 -21.91 -27.31 -48.57
C ARG A 20 -21.98 -27.40 -50.08
N ARG A 21 -22.37 -28.56 -50.62
CA ARG A 21 -23.30 -28.53 -51.75
C ARG A 21 -24.75 -28.68 -51.29
N LEU A 22 -25.15 -29.56 -50.37
CA LEU A 22 -26.58 -29.92 -50.33
C LEU A 22 -27.17 -30.38 -49.00
N GLY A 23 -26.91 -29.66 -47.91
CA GLY A 23 -27.85 -29.64 -46.78
C GLY A 23 -27.79 -30.83 -45.81
N LEU A 24 -27.78 -30.54 -44.51
CA LEU A 24 -28.98 -30.40 -43.68
C LEU A 24 -29.28 -31.71 -42.91
N ASP A 25 -28.52 -31.86 -41.81
CA ASP A 25 -28.42 -32.90 -40.75
C ASP A 25 -29.70 -33.30 -39.97
N PRO A 26 -30.32 -34.48 -40.09
CA PRO A 26 -31.74 -34.75 -39.76
C PRO A 26 -32.28 -34.35 -38.36
N ASP A 27 -31.46 -33.98 -37.37
CA ASP A 27 -31.91 -33.37 -36.10
C ASP A 27 -32.04 -31.82 -36.17
N PRO A 28 -33.25 -31.23 -36.12
CA PRO A 28 -33.49 -29.80 -36.33
C PRO A 28 -33.01 -28.88 -35.19
N VAL A 29 -32.89 -29.38 -33.97
CA VAL A 29 -32.59 -28.52 -32.80
C VAL A 29 -31.10 -28.23 -32.68
N ASN A 30 -30.22 -29.17 -33.03
CA ASN A 30 -28.76 -28.97 -32.99
C ASN A 30 -28.20 -28.23 -34.22
N ARG A 31 -28.88 -28.27 -35.38
CA ARG A 31 -28.59 -27.37 -36.49
C ARG A 31 -28.93 -25.92 -36.19
N VAL A 32 -30.05 -25.67 -35.51
CA VAL A 32 -30.45 -24.31 -35.08
C VAL A 32 -29.54 -23.80 -33.96
N LYS A 33 -29.05 -24.67 -33.06
CA LYS A 33 -28.12 -24.29 -32.00
C LYS A 33 -26.70 -24.00 -32.52
N ALA A 34 -26.17 -24.82 -33.42
CA ALA A 34 -24.86 -24.57 -34.06
C ALA A 34 -24.89 -23.41 -35.07
N LEU A 35 -26.03 -23.09 -35.69
CA LEU A 35 -26.18 -21.91 -36.56
C LEU A 35 -26.56 -20.64 -35.78
N ALA A 36 -27.27 -20.73 -34.65
CA ALA A 36 -27.55 -19.58 -33.78
C ALA A 36 -26.29 -19.13 -33.00
N ASP A 37 -25.45 -20.06 -32.55
CA ASP A 37 -24.22 -19.71 -31.84
C ASP A 37 -23.08 -19.24 -32.77
N LEU A 38 -23.17 -19.53 -34.07
CA LEU A 38 -22.22 -19.06 -35.09
C LEU A 38 -22.69 -17.80 -35.84
N ALA A 39 -23.94 -17.34 -35.65
CA ALA A 39 -24.52 -16.25 -36.42
C ALA A 39 -24.62 -14.91 -35.69
N THR A 40 -24.36 -14.83 -34.38
CA THR A 40 -24.87 -13.66 -33.64
C THR A 40 -23.90 -12.49 -33.49
N ASN A 41 -22.62 -12.57 -33.89
CA ASN A 41 -21.73 -11.40 -33.89
C ASN A 41 -20.79 -11.27 -35.10
N GLY A 42 -20.35 -12.36 -35.73
CA GLY A 42 -19.35 -12.27 -36.81
C GLY A 42 -19.89 -11.79 -38.17
N ARG A 43 -21.08 -12.23 -38.59
CA ARG A 43 -21.66 -11.83 -39.89
C ARG A 43 -22.32 -10.46 -39.86
N ALA A 44 -22.90 -10.07 -38.73
CA ALA A 44 -23.50 -8.74 -38.57
C ALA A 44 -22.40 -7.66 -38.64
N LEU A 45 -21.28 -7.86 -37.92
CA LEU A 45 -20.14 -6.95 -37.97
C LEU A 45 -19.48 -6.94 -39.36
N ALA A 46 -19.30 -8.10 -40.00
CA ALA A 46 -18.72 -8.18 -41.35
C ALA A 46 -19.66 -7.72 -42.48
N ALA A 47 -20.96 -7.58 -42.23
CA ALA A 47 -21.91 -6.96 -43.16
C ALA A 47 -21.94 -5.44 -42.93
N VAL A 48 -22.00 -5.01 -41.67
CA VAL A 48 -21.88 -3.60 -41.27
C VAL A 48 -20.58 -2.99 -41.80
N LEU A 49 -19.42 -3.62 -41.60
CA LEU A 49 -18.14 -3.09 -42.08
C LEU A 49 -18.03 -3.02 -43.62
N ARG A 50 -18.72 -3.93 -44.34
CA ARG A 50 -18.77 -3.94 -45.82
C ARG A 50 -19.64 -2.82 -46.37
N ASP A 51 -20.80 -2.59 -45.76
CA ASP A 51 -21.78 -1.60 -46.21
C ASP A 51 -21.44 -0.17 -45.73
N SER A 52 -20.50 -0.02 -44.77
CA SER A 52 -20.08 1.27 -44.20
C SER A 52 -18.89 1.94 -44.90
N GLY A 53 -18.33 1.34 -45.96
CA GLY A 53 -17.11 1.84 -46.60
C GLY A 53 -15.82 1.63 -45.78
N LEU A 54 -15.88 0.84 -44.70
CA LEU A 54 -14.78 0.57 -43.76
C LEU A 54 -13.99 -0.70 -44.11
N THR A 55 -14.18 -1.21 -45.33
CA THR A 55 -13.46 -2.34 -45.91
C THR A 55 -11.93 -2.23 -45.80
N PRO A 56 -11.30 -1.05 -45.96
CA PRO A 56 -9.85 -0.90 -45.77
C PRO A 56 -9.39 -1.22 -44.34
N LEU A 57 -10.15 -0.79 -43.32
CA LEU A 57 -9.86 -1.06 -41.91
C LEU A 57 -10.04 -2.55 -41.58
N ALA A 58 -11.10 -3.17 -42.11
CA ALA A 58 -11.31 -4.61 -41.96
C ALA A 58 -10.20 -5.45 -42.61
N ALA A 59 -9.66 -4.99 -43.74
CA ALA A 59 -8.53 -5.62 -44.42
C ALA A 59 -7.22 -5.48 -43.61
N GLU A 60 -6.99 -4.31 -42.99
CA GLU A 60 -5.80 -4.06 -42.16
C GLU A 60 -5.84 -4.87 -40.86
N MET A 61 -6.99 -4.96 -40.19
CA MET A 61 -7.17 -5.83 -39.03
C MET A 61 -6.93 -7.30 -39.38
N ALA A 62 -7.37 -7.74 -40.57
CA ALA A 62 -7.12 -9.09 -41.06
C ALA A 62 -5.63 -9.31 -41.35
N ARG A 63 -4.94 -8.33 -41.95
CA ARG A 63 -3.49 -8.37 -42.22
C ARG A 63 -2.68 -8.47 -40.93
N GLN A 64 -2.99 -7.65 -39.93
CA GLN A 64 -2.31 -7.67 -38.63
C GLN A 64 -2.56 -8.95 -37.85
N ALA A 65 -3.78 -9.49 -37.91
CA ALA A 65 -4.09 -10.81 -37.36
C ALA A 65 -3.30 -11.92 -38.09
N GLU A 66 -3.16 -11.83 -39.41
CA GLU A 66 -2.36 -12.79 -40.18
C GLU A 66 -0.86 -12.69 -39.85
N GLU A 67 -0.33 -11.48 -39.63
CA GLU A 67 1.05 -11.23 -39.22
C GLU A 67 1.35 -11.72 -37.80
N HIS A 68 0.42 -11.52 -36.86
CA HIS A 68 0.51 -12.09 -35.51
C HIS A 68 0.37 -13.61 -35.52
N ALA A 69 -0.52 -14.17 -36.35
CA ALA A 69 -0.69 -15.61 -36.48
C ALA A 69 0.59 -16.32 -37.00
N ARG A 70 1.43 -15.64 -37.79
CA ARG A 70 2.73 -16.18 -38.25
C ARG A 70 3.72 -16.43 -37.10
N HIS A 71 3.54 -15.77 -35.96
CA HIS A 71 4.37 -15.94 -34.76
C HIS A 71 3.86 -17.05 -33.83
N PHE A 72 2.68 -17.64 -34.11
CA PHE A 72 2.11 -18.75 -33.36
C PHE A 72 2.42 -20.10 -34.04
N THR A 73 3.31 -20.90 -33.45
CA THR A 73 3.70 -22.23 -33.95
C THR A 73 3.12 -23.38 -33.12
N HIS A 74 1.82 -23.38 -32.82
CA HIS A 74 1.17 -24.51 -32.14
C HIS A 74 -0.10 -24.99 -32.87
N PRO A 75 -0.33 -26.32 -33.01
CA PRO A 75 -1.53 -26.85 -33.63
C PRO A 75 -2.65 -26.96 -32.57
N GLY A 76 -3.45 -25.90 -32.45
CA GLY A 76 -4.67 -25.83 -31.64
C GLY A 76 -5.92 -25.59 -32.49
N PRO A 77 -7.14 -25.77 -31.94
CA PRO A 77 -8.38 -25.61 -32.69
C PRO A 77 -8.55 -24.14 -33.13
N ALA A 78 -8.51 -23.93 -34.45
CA ALA A 78 -8.49 -22.63 -35.13
C ALA A 78 -9.60 -21.60 -34.77
N ARG A 79 -10.59 -21.96 -33.96
CA ARG A 79 -11.69 -21.06 -33.54
C ARG A 79 -11.29 -20.18 -32.36
N ASP A 80 -10.62 -20.73 -31.35
CA ASP A 80 -10.25 -19.98 -30.15
C ASP A 80 -9.04 -19.10 -30.43
N ASP A 81 -8.11 -19.58 -31.26
CA ASP A 81 -6.98 -18.80 -31.74
C ASP A 81 -7.42 -17.60 -32.58
N ALA A 82 -8.40 -17.79 -33.48
CA ALA A 82 -8.93 -16.69 -34.30
C ALA A 82 -9.72 -15.65 -33.49
N LEU A 83 -10.47 -16.08 -32.46
CA LEU A 83 -11.17 -15.15 -31.57
C LEU A 83 -10.20 -14.40 -30.66
N ALA A 84 -9.18 -15.08 -30.13
CA ALA A 84 -8.15 -14.48 -29.29
C ALA A 84 -7.32 -13.45 -30.08
N LEU A 85 -6.88 -13.81 -31.30
CA LEU A 85 -6.17 -12.89 -32.19
C LEU A 85 -7.04 -11.69 -32.58
N PHE A 86 -8.32 -11.88 -32.89
CA PHE A 86 -9.22 -10.78 -33.23
C PHE A 86 -9.38 -9.79 -32.05
N TRP A 87 -9.52 -10.28 -30.82
CA TRP A 87 -9.67 -9.43 -29.63
C TRP A 87 -8.37 -8.82 -29.13
N GLN A 88 -7.20 -9.35 -29.51
CA GLN A 88 -5.91 -8.72 -29.25
C GLN A 88 -5.61 -7.61 -30.26
N VAL A 89 -5.90 -7.84 -31.54
CA VAL A 89 -5.56 -6.91 -32.62
C VAL A 89 -6.59 -5.78 -32.74
N ALA A 90 -7.88 -6.04 -32.46
CA ALA A 90 -8.92 -5.03 -32.64
C ALA A 90 -8.72 -3.78 -31.77
N PRO A 91 -8.44 -3.86 -30.46
CA PRO A 91 -8.20 -2.68 -29.63
C PRO A 91 -7.00 -1.86 -30.11
N GLU A 92 -5.93 -2.50 -30.58
CA GLU A 92 -4.74 -1.83 -31.09
C GLU A 92 -5.02 -1.10 -32.42
N ALA A 93 -5.73 -1.75 -33.35
CA ALA A 93 -6.15 -1.16 -34.62
C ALA A 93 -7.11 0.05 -34.44
N PHE A 94 -7.91 0.07 -33.36
CA PHE A 94 -8.77 1.20 -33.02
C PHE A 94 -8.08 2.28 -32.17
N ALA A 95 -6.95 1.98 -31.55
CA ALA A 95 -6.20 2.91 -30.68
C ALA A 95 -5.13 3.72 -31.43
N ASP A 96 -4.66 3.25 -32.59
CA ASP A 96 -3.62 3.92 -33.38
C ASP A 96 -4.22 4.77 -34.53
N PRO A 97 -4.11 6.11 -34.49
CA PRO A 97 -4.53 6.99 -35.59
C PRO A 97 -3.83 6.70 -36.93
N ALA A 98 -2.62 6.14 -36.91
CA ALA A 98 -1.86 5.81 -38.12
C ALA A 98 -2.49 4.66 -38.92
N VAL A 99 -3.25 3.77 -38.27
CA VAL A 99 -3.98 2.67 -38.92
C VAL A 99 -5.12 3.20 -39.80
N PHE A 100 -5.83 4.23 -39.34
CA PHE A 100 -6.85 4.91 -40.13
C PHE A 100 -6.23 5.68 -41.31
N ALA A 101 -5.08 6.34 -41.09
CA ALA A 101 -4.35 7.05 -42.12
C ALA A 101 -3.78 6.13 -43.21
N ALA A 102 -3.22 4.97 -42.83
CA ALA A 102 -2.71 3.95 -43.76
C ALA A 102 -3.83 3.30 -44.60
N ALA A 103 -5.04 3.22 -44.05
CA ALA A 103 -6.24 2.76 -44.73
C ALA A 103 -6.95 3.85 -45.56
N GLY A 104 -6.43 5.09 -45.55
CA GLY A 104 -7.01 6.24 -46.28
C GLY A 104 -8.32 6.77 -45.68
N LEU A 105 -8.56 6.53 -44.39
CA LEU A 105 -9.82 6.84 -43.70
C LEU A 105 -9.64 7.98 -42.68
N ASP A 106 -10.65 8.85 -42.58
CA ASP A 106 -10.72 9.91 -41.57
C ASP A 106 -11.27 9.32 -40.24
N PRO A 107 -10.51 9.36 -39.13
CA PRO A 107 -10.90 8.69 -37.88
C PRO A 107 -12.24 9.17 -37.30
N ALA A 108 -12.54 10.46 -37.42
CA ALA A 108 -13.75 11.06 -36.85
C ALA A 108 -14.98 10.65 -37.67
N ARG A 109 -14.90 10.75 -39.00
CA ARG A 109 -15.97 10.31 -39.90
C ARG A 109 -16.20 8.80 -39.84
N THR A 110 -15.15 8.01 -39.73
CA THR A 110 -15.24 6.55 -39.61
C THR A 110 -15.95 6.13 -38.33
N THR A 111 -15.64 6.79 -37.21
CA THR A 111 -16.30 6.54 -35.93
C THR A 111 -17.79 6.92 -35.98
N GLU A 112 -18.12 8.07 -36.57
CA GLU A 112 -19.51 8.50 -36.77
C GLU A 112 -20.30 7.53 -37.67
N ALA A 113 -19.68 7.04 -38.75
CA ALA A 113 -20.30 6.06 -39.65
C ALA A 113 -20.55 4.71 -38.97
N MET A 114 -19.63 4.22 -38.13
CA MET A 114 -19.83 3.01 -37.32
C MET A 114 -21.02 3.17 -36.36
N VAL A 115 -21.09 4.32 -35.67
CA VAL A 115 -22.18 4.62 -34.74
C VAL A 115 -23.52 4.72 -35.47
N ALA A 116 -23.55 5.33 -36.66
CA ALA A 116 -24.75 5.43 -37.48
C ALA A 116 -25.21 4.06 -38.00
N ALA A 117 -24.29 3.20 -38.44
CA ALA A 117 -24.61 1.86 -38.93
C ALA A 117 -25.11 0.91 -37.82
N ILE A 118 -24.55 1.03 -36.61
CA ILE A 118 -25.03 0.31 -35.43
C ILE A 118 -26.46 0.73 -35.07
N ARG A 119 -26.77 2.04 -35.18
CA ARG A 119 -28.11 2.58 -34.93
C ARG A 119 -29.13 2.19 -36.01
N ALA A 120 -28.69 2.02 -37.25
CA ALA A 120 -29.55 1.66 -38.38
C ALA A 120 -29.77 0.15 -38.54
N SER A 121 -29.05 -0.69 -37.77
CA SER A 121 -29.19 -2.14 -37.84
C SER A 121 -30.58 -2.60 -37.36
N PRO A 122 -31.28 -3.50 -38.08
CA PRO A 122 -32.58 -4.05 -37.67
C PRO A 122 -32.53 -4.90 -36.38
N GLN A 123 -31.33 -5.12 -35.83
CA GLN A 123 -31.08 -5.86 -34.60
C GLN A 123 -30.85 -4.90 -33.42
N GLY A 124 -31.71 -3.90 -33.27
CA GLY A 124 -31.79 -3.07 -32.07
C GLY A 124 -32.10 -3.95 -30.86
N ARG A 125 -31.04 -4.55 -30.30
CA ARG A 125 -31.10 -5.42 -29.14
C ARG A 125 -31.36 -4.57 -27.91
N ASP A 126 -32.36 -4.99 -27.17
CA ASP A 126 -32.63 -4.54 -25.82
C ASP A 126 -31.43 -4.88 -24.92
N PHE A 127 -30.64 -3.86 -24.57
CA PHE A 127 -29.45 -3.98 -23.72
C PHE A 127 -29.77 -4.36 -22.26
N THR A 128 -31.05 -4.52 -21.90
CA THR A 128 -31.46 -4.92 -20.55
C THR A 128 -31.28 -6.41 -20.27
N ALA A 129 -31.26 -7.28 -21.29
CA ALA A 129 -31.37 -8.73 -21.08
C ALA A 129 -30.03 -9.49 -21.02
N ALA A 130 -28.92 -8.92 -21.49
CA ALA A 130 -27.59 -9.55 -21.40
C ALA A 130 -26.47 -8.50 -21.53
N PRO A 131 -25.92 -7.98 -20.42
CA PRO A 131 -24.80 -7.04 -20.49
C PRO A 131 -23.57 -7.72 -21.11
N LEU A 132 -22.85 -6.99 -21.96
CA LEU A 132 -21.44 -7.31 -22.25
C LEU A 132 -20.67 -7.41 -20.93
N PRO A 133 -19.63 -8.25 -20.81
CA PRO A 133 -18.87 -8.35 -19.58
C PRO A 133 -18.40 -6.95 -19.17
N GLU A 134 -18.73 -6.55 -17.96
CA GLU A 134 -18.44 -5.23 -17.40
C GLU A 134 -16.95 -4.86 -17.53
N ALA A 135 -16.08 -5.87 -17.47
CA ALA A 135 -14.64 -5.75 -17.69
C ALA A 135 -14.27 -5.20 -19.08
N PHE A 136 -15.01 -5.59 -20.13
CA PHE A 136 -14.78 -5.13 -21.50
C PHE A 136 -15.16 -3.65 -21.65
N PHE A 137 -16.33 -3.26 -21.13
CA PHE A 137 -16.77 -1.86 -21.15
C PHE A 137 -15.84 -0.98 -20.31
N ARG A 138 -15.39 -1.46 -19.14
CA ARG A 138 -14.41 -0.77 -18.28
C ARG A 138 -13.05 -0.59 -18.99
N ALA A 139 -12.57 -1.58 -19.73
CA ALA A 139 -11.29 -1.50 -20.42
C ALA A 139 -11.31 -0.48 -21.56
N VAL A 140 -12.32 -0.55 -22.44
CA VAL A 140 -12.46 0.38 -23.57
C VAL A 140 -12.72 1.80 -23.07
N THR A 141 -13.65 1.97 -22.12
CA THR A 141 -13.99 3.29 -21.57
C THR A 141 -12.79 3.95 -20.86
N ARG A 142 -11.98 3.18 -20.12
CA ARG A 142 -10.76 3.67 -19.47
C ARG A 142 -9.72 4.15 -20.49
N GLN A 143 -9.52 3.39 -21.57
CA GLN A 143 -8.53 3.71 -22.59
C GLN A 143 -8.95 4.92 -23.45
N THR A 144 -10.23 4.99 -23.82
CA THR A 144 -10.76 6.09 -24.64
C THR A 144 -10.90 7.40 -23.84
N LEU A 145 -11.40 7.36 -22.59
CA LEU A 145 -11.46 8.55 -21.73
C LEU A 145 -10.07 9.03 -21.32
N GLY A 146 -9.12 8.13 -21.06
CA GLY A 146 -7.74 8.52 -20.73
C GLY A 146 -7.08 9.38 -21.81
N VAL A 147 -7.30 9.04 -23.08
CA VAL A 147 -6.80 9.80 -24.24
C VAL A 147 -7.56 11.11 -24.44
N MET A 148 -8.88 11.13 -24.20
CA MET A 148 -9.71 12.34 -24.35
C MET A 148 -9.48 13.36 -23.23
N LEU A 149 -9.25 12.91 -21.99
CA LEU A 149 -9.02 13.76 -20.82
C LEU A 149 -7.59 14.35 -20.77
N GLY A 150 -6.68 13.84 -21.60
CA GLY A 150 -5.34 14.43 -21.78
C GLY A 150 -5.30 15.69 -22.67
N LYS A 151 -6.42 16.10 -23.27
CA LYS A 151 -6.50 17.28 -24.14
C LYS A 151 -7.34 18.38 -23.49
N ALA A 152 -6.68 19.43 -22.99
CA ALA A 152 -7.31 20.53 -22.25
C ALA A 152 -8.47 21.21 -23.00
N ASP A 153 -8.37 21.32 -24.32
CA ASP A 153 -9.38 22.01 -25.16
C ASP A 153 -10.68 21.22 -25.34
N TYR A 154 -10.63 19.90 -25.20
CA TYR A 154 -11.81 19.03 -25.40
C TYR A 154 -12.79 19.13 -24.23
N ILE A 155 -12.28 19.35 -23.02
CA ILE A 155 -13.06 19.51 -21.77
C ILE A 155 -13.97 20.74 -21.85
N ALA A 156 -13.56 21.81 -22.54
CA ALA A 156 -14.32 23.05 -22.65
C ALA A 156 -15.55 22.95 -23.58
N SER A 157 -15.59 21.97 -24.49
CA SER A 157 -16.62 21.87 -25.54
C SER A 157 -17.84 21.00 -25.20
N ILE A 158 -17.82 20.26 -24.09
CA ILE A 158 -18.88 19.30 -23.76
C ILE A 158 -19.83 19.93 -22.74
N THR A 159 -21.10 20.12 -23.12
CA THR A 159 -22.13 20.68 -22.23
C THR A 159 -22.39 19.75 -21.03
N PRO A 160 -22.52 20.28 -19.79
CA PRO A 160 -22.75 19.49 -18.56
C PRO A 160 -23.96 18.55 -18.58
N ASP A 161 -24.96 18.85 -19.43
CA ASP A 161 -26.19 18.05 -19.57
C ASP A 161 -25.99 16.78 -20.40
N LEU A 162 -25.19 16.88 -21.47
CA LEU A 162 -24.82 15.75 -22.31
C LEU A 162 -23.96 14.75 -21.53
N TRP A 163 -23.11 15.25 -20.62
CA TRP A 163 -22.31 14.46 -19.69
C TRP A 163 -23.23 13.66 -18.75
N ARG A 164 -24.15 14.34 -18.05
CA ARG A 164 -25.06 13.68 -17.09
C ARG A 164 -25.93 12.60 -17.72
N GLU A 165 -26.45 12.83 -18.92
CA GLU A 165 -27.34 11.86 -19.57
C GLU A 165 -26.59 10.66 -20.17
N THR A 166 -25.35 10.85 -20.64
CA THR A 166 -24.53 9.75 -21.15
C THR A 166 -24.06 8.82 -20.02
N LEU A 167 -23.75 9.39 -18.85
CA LEU A 167 -23.36 8.67 -17.63
C LEU A 167 -24.47 7.86 -17.01
N ARG A 168 -25.65 8.45 -16.90
CA ARG A 168 -26.82 7.81 -16.33
C ARG A 168 -27.25 6.56 -17.12
N ARG A 169 -26.96 6.54 -18.43
CA ARG A 169 -27.37 5.47 -19.36
C ARG A 169 -26.47 4.24 -19.38
N HIS A 170 -25.22 4.33 -18.92
CA HIS A 170 -24.24 3.25 -19.11
C HIS A 170 -23.76 2.58 -17.81
N GLY A 171 -24.24 3.01 -16.63
CA GLY A 171 -23.98 2.33 -15.34
C GLY A 171 -22.50 2.26 -14.90
N VAL A 172 -21.57 2.72 -15.74
CA VAL A 172 -20.15 2.80 -15.50
C VAL A 172 -19.79 4.27 -15.35
N ALA A 173 -19.06 4.59 -14.28
CA ALA A 173 -18.31 5.84 -14.08
C ALA A 173 -19.03 7.08 -13.51
N ILE A 174 -20.01 6.95 -12.62
CA ILE A 174 -20.19 8.04 -11.62
C ILE A 174 -19.03 7.98 -10.63
N GLU A 175 -18.78 6.82 -10.02
CA GLU A 175 -17.69 6.62 -9.03
C GLU A 175 -16.29 6.77 -9.63
N LEU A 176 -16.06 6.33 -10.87
CA LEU A 176 -14.75 6.47 -11.53
C LEU A 176 -14.46 7.91 -11.98
N LEU A 177 -15.48 8.68 -12.39
CA LEU A 177 -15.27 10.10 -12.68
C LEU A 177 -15.24 10.95 -11.43
N GLN A 178 -15.99 10.55 -10.41
CA GLN A 178 -15.81 11.10 -9.07
C GLN A 178 -14.38 10.84 -8.63
N SER A 179 -13.86 9.61 -8.71
CA SER A 179 -12.48 9.32 -8.34
C SER A 179 -11.48 10.13 -9.20
N VAL A 180 -11.62 10.18 -10.52
CA VAL A 180 -10.71 10.98 -11.38
C VAL A 180 -10.81 12.48 -11.06
N ARG A 181 -12.02 13.01 -10.82
CA ARG A 181 -12.22 14.42 -10.46
C ARG A 181 -11.66 14.71 -9.06
N ASP A 182 -11.91 13.82 -8.11
CA ASP A 182 -11.50 13.95 -6.72
C ASP A 182 -9.97 13.82 -6.63
N ASP A 183 -9.37 12.87 -7.36
CA ASP A 183 -7.90 12.73 -7.55
C ASP A 183 -7.31 13.99 -8.18
N THR A 184 -7.93 14.53 -9.24
CA THR A 184 -7.47 15.77 -9.89
C THR A 184 -7.57 16.96 -8.94
N THR A 185 -8.65 17.05 -8.16
CA THR A 185 -8.85 18.11 -7.18
C THR A 185 -7.81 18.03 -6.07
N GLU A 186 -7.51 16.83 -5.60
CA GLU A 186 -6.51 16.57 -4.56
C GLU A 186 -5.09 16.86 -5.07
N ILE A 187 -4.76 16.46 -6.30
CA ILE A 187 -3.48 16.79 -6.97
C ILE A 187 -3.28 18.30 -7.05
N LEU A 188 -4.29 19.04 -7.52
CA LEU A 188 -4.21 20.50 -7.60
C LEU A 188 -4.13 21.16 -6.22
N ALA A 189 -4.77 20.58 -5.20
CA ALA A 189 -4.68 21.05 -3.84
C ALA A 189 -3.27 20.86 -3.26
N LEU A 190 -2.65 19.68 -3.47
CA LEU A 190 -1.27 19.40 -3.05
C LEU A 190 -0.28 20.37 -3.68
N VAL A 191 -0.36 20.57 -5.01
CA VAL A 191 0.54 21.50 -5.72
C VAL A 191 0.37 22.92 -5.21
N ARG A 192 -0.88 23.37 -5.03
CA ARG A 192 -1.17 24.70 -4.48
C ARG A 192 -0.56 24.87 -3.10
N GLU A 193 -0.82 23.92 -2.20
CA GLU A 193 -0.33 23.95 -0.82
C GLU A 193 1.20 24.00 -0.77
N LEU A 194 1.88 23.19 -1.60
CA LEU A 194 3.33 23.27 -1.72
C LEU A 194 3.79 24.66 -2.18
N THR A 195 3.20 25.22 -3.24
CA THR A 195 3.60 26.53 -3.78
C THR A 195 3.29 27.71 -2.85
N GLU A 196 2.29 27.57 -1.97
CA GLU A 196 1.95 28.57 -0.95
C GLU A 196 2.89 28.50 0.25
N THR A 197 3.37 27.30 0.59
CA THR A 197 4.22 27.05 1.77
C THR A 197 5.72 27.13 1.48
N LYS A 198 6.13 26.93 0.23
CA LYS A 198 7.52 26.89 -0.20
C LYS A 198 7.72 27.57 -1.55
N ALA A 199 8.71 28.45 -1.63
CA ALA A 199 9.17 28.98 -2.91
C ALA A 199 9.94 27.89 -3.66
N THR A 200 9.40 27.43 -4.79
CA THR A 200 10.02 26.46 -5.68
C THR A 200 10.29 27.09 -7.05
N THR A 201 11.40 26.71 -7.67
CA THR A 201 11.75 27.12 -9.05
C THR A 201 11.17 26.16 -10.09
N VAL A 202 10.54 25.07 -9.66
CA VAL A 202 9.97 24.04 -10.55
C VAL A 202 8.63 24.53 -11.11
N HIS A 203 8.43 24.38 -12.42
CA HIS A 203 7.19 24.75 -13.08
C HIS A 203 5.99 23.95 -12.55
N GLN A 204 4.82 24.61 -12.53
CA GLN A 204 3.58 24.04 -12.01
C GLN A 204 3.18 22.75 -12.74
N ASP A 205 3.38 22.67 -14.05
CA ASP A 205 3.05 21.47 -14.85
C ASP A 205 3.90 20.25 -14.46
N THR A 206 5.18 20.47 -14.15
CA THR A 206 6.06 19.42 -13.60
C THR A 206 5.60 18.96 -12.23
N LEU A 207 5.23 19.89 -11.33
CA LEU A 207 4.69 19.54 -10.01
C LEU A 207 3.39 18.72 -10.13
N ILE A 208 2.52 19.06 -11.09
CA ILE A 208 1.32 18.28 -11.39
C ILE A 208 1.68 16.88 -11.91
N ALA A 209 2.67 16.78 -12.80
CA ALA A 209 3.13 15.49 -13.33
C ALA A 209 3.68 14.57 -12.22
N ILE A 210 4.46 15.12 -11.29
CA ILE A 210 4.98 14.40 -10.12
C ILE A 210 3.83 14.00 -9.19
N ALA A 211 2.94 14.92 -8.84
CA ALA A 211 1.81 14.66 -7.95
C ALA A 211 0.88 13.56 -8.50
N ARG A 212 0.71 13.46 -9.83
CA ARG A 212 -0.02 12.36 -10.49
C ARG A 212 0.59 10.98 -10.27
N LYS A 213 1.92 10.88 -10.10
CA LYS A 213 2.62 9.63 -9.78
C LYS A 213 2.51 9.28 -8.29
N ILE A 214 2.52 10.29 -7.41
CA ILE A 214 2.41 10.13 -5.95
C ILE A 214 1.01 9.69 -5.54
N ARG A 215 -0.02 10.41 -6.00
CA ARG A 215 -1.37 10.35 -5.46
C ARG A 215 -1.94 8.92 -5.40
N PRO A 216 -1.85 8.08 -6.45
CA PRO A 216 -2.39 6.72 -6.41
C PRO A 216 -1.70 5.81 -5.38
N ASN A 217 -0.47 6.16 -4.98
CA ASN A 217 0.37 5.34 -4.15
C ASN A 217 0.38 5.77 -2.68
N VAL A 218 0.04 7.03 -2.33
CA VAL A 218 0.24 7.56 -0.97
C VAL A 218 -1.07 8.08 -0.38
N PRO A 219 -2.01 7.25 0.09
CA PRO A 219 -3.38 7.68 0.40
C PRO A 219 -3.49 8.78 1.46
N ASP A 220 -2.53 8.90 2.37
CA ASP A 220 -2.46 10.02 3.32
C ASP A 220 -2.02 11.31 2.61
N ARG A 221 -2.82 12.38 2.73
CA ARG A 221 -2.55 13.68 2.10
C ARG A 221 -1.27 14.31 2.63
N GLU A 222 -1.03 14.24 3.94
CA GLU A 222 0.15 14.85 4.55
C GLU A 222 1.43 14.14 4.10
N ALA A 223 1.40 12.81 4.03
CA ALA A 223 2.47 12.03 3.43
C ALA A 223 2.66 12.33 1.94
N ALA A 224 1.58 12.48 1.17
CA ALA A 224 1.67 12.84 -0.24
C ALA A 224 2.31 14.22 -0.46
N LEU A 225 2.05 15.18 0.44
CA LEU A 225 2.69 16.50 0.41
C LEU A 225 4.19 16.41 0.71
N ARG A 226 4.61 15.61 1.71
CA ARG A 226 6.04 15.36 2.00
C ARG A 226 6.78 14.74 0.82
N GLU A 227 6.15 13.78 0.15
CA GLU A 227 6.70 13.13 -1.06
C GLU A 227 6.81 14.13 -2.22
N LEU A 228 5.80 14.99 -2.41
CA LEU A 228 5.82 16.00 -3.46
C LEU A 228 6.90 17.05 -3.19
N ASP A 229 7.08 17.46 -1.94
CA ASP A 229 8.13 18.38 -1.53
C ASP A 229 9.53 17.81 -1.82
N ARG A 230 9.75 16.55 -1.43
CA ARG A 230 11.02 15.84 -1.71
C ARG A 230 11.30 15.74 -3.21
N ALA A 231 10.29 15.37 -4.01
CA ALA A 231 10.43 15.26 -5.45
C ALA A 231 10.65 16.62 -6.13
N ALA A 232 10.03 17.70 -5.62
CA ALA A 232 10.26 19.06 -6.10
C ALA A 232 11.72 19.50 -5.87
N ASP A 233 12.32 19.18 -4.72
CA ASP A 233 13.73 19.48 -4.45
C ASP A 233 14.67 18.73 -5.41
N ILE A 234 14.38 17.46 -5.68
CA ILE A 234 15.15 16.66 -6.66
C ILE A 234 15.03 17.29 -8.06
N ALA A 235 13.83 17.67 -8.49
CA ALA A 235 13.61 18.29 -9.79
C ALA A 235 14.32 19.64 -9.90
N ALA A 236 14.24 20.50 -8.88
CA ALA A 236 14.91 21.80 -8.86
C ALA A 236 16.43 21.66 -8.97
N GLU A 237 17.02 20.73 -8.22
CA GLU A 237 18.46 20.46 -8.28
C GLU A 237 18.88 19.93 -9.65
N LEU A 238 18.09 19.02 -10.24
CA LEU A 238 18.38 18.44 -11.55
C LEU A 238 18.35 19.50 -12.65
N ILE A 239 17.33 20.37 -12.65
CA ILE A 239 17.19 21.47 -13.60
C ILE A 239 18.37 22.45 -13.45
N ALA A 240 18.71 22.83 -12.23
CA ALA A 240 19.83 23.74 -11.96
C ALA A 240 21.17 23.16 -12.45
N ARG A 241 21.44 21.87 -12.21
CA ARG A 241 22.66 21.18 -12.64
C ARG A 241 22.74 21.05 -14.16
N GLY A 242 21.64 20.72 -14.83
CA GLY A 242 21.60 20.60 -16.30
C GLY A 242 21.95 21.93 -17.00
N HIS A 243 21.57 23.06 -16.40
CA HIS A 243 21.90 24.39 -16.93
C HIS A 243 23.33 24.86 -16.58
N ALA A 244 23.89 24.42 -15.46
CA ALA A 244 25.24 24.79 -15.04
C ALA A 244 26.36 24.06 -15.82
N GLY A 245 26.08 22.84 -16.32
CA GLY A 245 27.08 21.97 -16.94
C GLY A 245 27.96 21.23 -15.91
N SER A 246 28.50 20.07 -16.30
CA SER A 246 29.32 19.21 -15.44
C SER A 246 30.83 19.42 -15.60
N ASN A 247 31.28 20.07 -16.68
CA ASN A 247 32.69 20.21 -17.07
C ASN A 247 33.44 18.87 -17.24
N VAL A 248 32.71 17.75 -17.38
CA VAL A 248 33.30 16.41 -17.55
C VAL A 248 33.52 16.10 -19.03
N ASP A 249 32.45 16.15 -19.81
CA ASP A 249 32.45 15.87 -21.25
C ASP A 249 31.21 16.46 -21.93
N ALA A 250 31.34 16.79 -23.22
CA ALA A 250 30.26 17.39 -24.01
C ALA A 250 29.04 16.47 -24.18
N PHE A 251 29.24 15.13 -24.23
CA PHE A 251 28.12 14.18 -24.25
C PHE A 251 27.35 14.22 -22.94
N VAL A 252 28.04 14.15 -21.81
CA VAL A 252 27.42 14.18 -20.47
C VAL A 252 26.65 15.48 -20.27
N ASP A 253 27.25 16.63 -20.61
CA ASP A 253 26.59 17.93 -20.51
C ASP A 253 25.37 18.05 -21.43
N GLY A 254 25.44 17.44 -22.62
CA GLY A 254 24.31 17.35 -23.54
C GLY A 254 23.14 16.57 -22.96
N VAL A 255 23.43 15.40 -22.38
CA VAL A 255 22.42 14.55 -21.73
C VAL A 255 21.83 15.25 -20.51
N LEU A 256 22.64 15.78 -19.60
CA LEU A 256 22.16 16.45 -18.38
C LEU A 256 21.24 17.63 -18.70
N ARG A 257 21.55 18.41 -19.74
CA ARG A 257 20.68 19.48 -20.22
C ARG A 257 19.37 18.95 -20.77
N ARG A 258 19.42 17.88 -21.59
CA ARG A 258 18.22 17.25 -22.14
C ARG A 258 17.31 16.69 -21.04
N LEU A 259 17.90 16.09 -20.01
CA LEU A 259 17.17 15.60 -18.83
C LEU A 259 16.51 16.75 -18.06
N ALA A 260 17.22 17.86 -17.86
CA ALA A 260 16.67 19.06 -17.25
C ALA A 260 15.46 19.60 -18.04
N ASP A 261 15.58 19.72 -19.37
CA ASP A 261 14.50 20.20 -20.24
C ASP A 261 13.27 19.28 -20.15
N LEU A 262 13.46 17.96 -20.25
CA LEU A 262 12.36 16.99 -20.16
C LEU A 262 11.69 17.00 -18.77
N THR A 263 12.47 17.14 -17.70
CA THR A 263 11.93 17.27 -16.34
C THR A 263 11.16 18.58 -16.17
N ASP A 264 11.66 19.70 -16.70
CA ASP A 264 10.98 21.01 -16.64
C ASP A 264 9.71 21.06 -17.49
N GLU A 265 9.61 20.24 -18.53
CA GLU A 265 8.40 19.99 -19.32
C GLU A 265 7.42 18.98 -18.66
N GLY A 266 7.78 18.38 -17.52
CA GLY A 266 6.98 17.36 -16.83
C GLY A 266 6.95 16.00 -17.52
N ARG A 267 7.84 15.74 -18.49
CA ARG A 267 7.93 14.50 -19.28
C ARG A 267 8.83 13.46 -18.59
N LEU A 268 8.45 13.09 -17.37
CA LEU A 268 9.27 12.31 -16.45
C LEU A 268 9.66 10.92 -16.99
N ASP A 269 8.73 10.22 -17.65
CA ASP A 269 8.99 8.89 -18.19
C ASP A 269 9.98 8.93 -19.37
N GLU A 270 9.94 9.99 -20.18
CA GLU A 270 10.89 10.19 -21.28
C GLU A 270 12.27 10.60 -20.76
N ALA A 271 12.32 11.45 -19.73
CA ALA A 271 13.56 11.80 -19.06
C ALA A 271 14.24 10.55 -18.45
N LYS A 272 13.45 9.68 -17.81
CA LYS A 272 13.94 8.38 -17.32
C LYS A 272 14.53 7.52 -18.44
N ALA A 273 13.80 7.35 -19.54
CA ALA A 273 14.25 6.55 -20.68
C ALA A 273 15.52 7.12 -21.33
N GLU A 274 15.64 8.44 -21.46
CA GLU A 274 16.87 9.09 -21.96
C GLU A 274 18.04 8.85 -21.01
N ALA A 275 17.82 8.92 -19.70
CA ALA A 275 18.88 8.66 -18.71
C ALA A 275 19.38 7.22 -18.79
N ASP A 276 18.48 6.23 -18.86
CA ASP A 276 18.85 4.82 -19.03
C ASP A 276 19.64 4.61 -20.34
N ALA A 277 19.15 5.15 -21.45
CA ALA A 277 19.82 5.06 -22.75
C ALA A 277 21.18 5.77 -22.77
N ALA A 278 21.36 6.84 -22.01
CA ALA A 278 22.63 7.54 -21.89
C ALA A 278 23.64 6.75 -21.06
N VAL A 279 23.21 6.15 -19.95
CA VAL A 279 24.05 5.29 -19.09
C VAL A 279 24.62 4.12 -19.90
N ASP A 280 23.82 3.52 -20.78
CA ASP A 280 24.28 2.38 -21.60
C ASP A 280 25.21 2.78 -22.76
N ARG A 281 25.16 4.04 -23.21
CA ARG A 281 26.03 4.58 -24.27
C ARG A 281 27.32 5.22 -23.76
N ALA A 282 27.42 5.48 -22.47
CA ALA A 282 28.50 6.31 -21.93
C ALA A 282 29.86 5.60 -21.96
N GLU A 283 30.82 6.22 -22.64
CA GLU A 283 32.24 5.79 -22.61
C GLU A 283 33.02 6.46 -21.47
N ALA A 284 32.57 7.66 -21.04
CA ALA A 284 33.13 8.44 -19.93
C ALA A 284 32.00 9.13 -19.14
N GLY A 285 32.29 9.56 -17.90
CA GLY A 285 31.31 10.27 -17.06
C GLY A 285 30.11 9.42 -16.60
N LEU A 286 30.26 8.10 -16.59
CA LEU A 286 29.21 7.15 -16.21
C LEU A 286 28.68 7.40 -14.79
N ALA A 287 29.52 7.83 -13.85
CA ALA A 287 29.10 8.13 -12.48
C ALA A 287 28.06 9.26 -12.43
N GLN A 288 28.28 10.35 -13.17
CA GLN A 288 27.36 11.48 -13.24
C GLN A 288 26.04 11.10 -13.91
N LEU A 289 26.09 10.27 -14.95
CA LEU A 289 24.90 9.78 -15.64
C LEU A 289 24.10 8.81 -14.76
N LEU A 290 24.76 7.97 -13.97
CA LEU A 290 24.11 7.11 -12.99
C LEU A 290 23.43 7.93 -11.88
N ASP A 291 24.06 9.00 -11.39
CA ASP A 291 23.44 9.92 -10.43
C ASP A 291 22.19 10.59 -11.01
N ALA A 292 22.26 11.04 -12.26
CA ALA A 292 21.11 11.59 -12.97
C ALA A 292 20.00 10.54 -13.17
N ALA A 293 20.35 9.31 -13.55
CA ALA A 293 19.39 8.22 -13.72
C ALA A 293 18.69 7.88 -12.41
N VAL A 294 19.41 7.82 -11.28
CA VAL A 294 18.79 7.65 -9.95
C VAL A 294 17.72 8.70 -9.71
N ASN A 295 18.05 9.98 -9.92
CA ASN A 295 17.09 11.06 -9.74
C ASN A 295 15.88 10.95 -10.68
N GLN A 296 16.08 10.55 -11.94
CA GLN A 296 14.96 10.37 -12.88
C GLN A 296 14.05 9.20 -12.49
N HIS A 297 14.59 8.08 -12.00
CA HIS A 297 13.78 6.99 -11.46
C HIS A 297 12.98 7.43 -10.22
N LEU A 298 13.56 8.26 -9.34
CA LEU A 298 12.83 8.79 -8.19
C LEU A 298 11.66 9.69 -8.63
N LEU A 299 11.89 10.60 -9.57
CA LEU A 299 10.81 11.45 -10.13
C LEU A 299 9.73 10.62 -10.84
N ALA A 300 10.10 9.49 -11.45
CA ALA A 300 9.18 8.54 -12.06
C ALA A 300 8.49 7.60 -11.05
N PHE A 301 8.77 7.72 -9.74
CA PHE A 301 8.27 6.82 -8.69
C PHE A 301 8.64 5.34 -8.90
N ASP A 302 9.85 5.10 -9.40
CA ASP A 302 10.40 3.80 -9.74
C ASP A 302 11.53 3.40 -8.78
N ALA A 303 11.14 2.89 -7.60
CA ALA A 303 12.09 2.52 -6.55
C ALA A 303 13.06 1.40 -6.96
N GLU A 304 12.59 0.42 -7.74
CA GLU A 304 13.43 -0.70 -8.17
C GLU A 304 14.49 -0.25 -9.18
N GLY A 305 14.10 0.60 -10.14
CA GLY A 305 15.02 1.20 -11.09
C GLY A 305 16.05 2.09 -10.39
N ALA A 306 15.62 2.95 -9.46
CA ALA A 306 16.54 3.79 -8.68
C ALA A 306 17.58 2.94 -7.92
N ALA A 307 17.13 1.88 -7.23
CA ALA A 307 18.00 0.96 -6.52
C ALA A 307 19.01 0.25 -7.46
N LEU A 308 18.58 -0.15 -8.66
CA LEU A 308 19.46 -0.75 -9.66
C LEU A 308 20.58 0.21 -10.09
N GLN A 309 20.25 1.48 -10.39
CA GLN A 309 21.27 2.46 -10.79
C GLN A 309 22.22 2.79 -9.63
N ILE A 310 21.74 2.86 -8.39
CA ILE A 310 22.57 3.00 -7.19
C ILE A 310 23.59 1.84 -7.10
N VAL A 311 23.13 0.60 -7.30
CA VAL A 311 24.01 -0.57 -7.29
C VAL A 311 25.05 -0.51 -8.41
N ARG A 312 24.68 -0.11 -9.63
CA ARG A 312 25.62 0.08 -10.74
C ARG A 312 26.68 1.12 -10.40
N ARG A 313 26.27 2.25 -9.80
CA ARG A 313 27.17 3.32 -9.35
C ARG A 313 28.18 2.83 -8.31
N LEU A 314 27.72 2.06 -7.32
CA LEU A 314 28.61 1.52 -6.29
C LEU A 314 29.57 0.46 -6.84
N ASN A 315 29.12 -0.39 -7.77
CA ASN A 315 29.99 -1.35 -8.45
C ASN A 315 31.08 -0.67 -9.30
N LEU A 316 30.79 0.51 -9.86
CA LEU A 316 31.78 1.31 -10.57
C LEU A 316 32.84 1.89 -9.63
N ALA A 317 32.42 2.34 -8.44
CA ALA A 317 33.30 3.01 -7.48
C ALA A 317 34.10 2.04 -6.59
N VAL A 318 33.56 0.85 -6.30
CA VAL A 318 34.12 -0.09 -5.33
C VAL A 318 34.38 -1.43 -6.02
N THR A 319 35.65 -1.71 -6.27
CA THR A 319 36.09 -2.95 -6.93
C THR A 319 36.30 -4.11 -5.97
N ASP A 320 36.65 -3.83 -4.71
CA ASP A 320 36.74 -4.86 -3.68
C ASP A 320 35.33 -5.32 -3.27
N PRO A 321 35.00 -6.60 -3.44
CA PRO A 321 33.64 -7.02 -3.21
C PRO A 321 33.19 -7.06 -1.75
N SER A 322 34.11 -7.18 -0.79
CA SER A 322 33.76 -7.09 0.63
C SER A 322 33.39 -5.66 0.98
N ALA A 323 34.22 -4.69 0.56
CA ALA A 323 33.93 -3.27 0.71
C ALA A 323 32.67 -2.84 -0.06
N LEU A 324 32.35 -3.50 -1.17
CA LEU A 324 31.14 -3.26 -1.94
C LEU A 324 29.89 -3.63 -1.12
N PHE A 325 29.87 -4.80 -0.49
CA PHE A 325 28.74 -5.20 0.37
C PHE A 325 28.50 -4.18 1.49
N ASP A 326 29.56 -3.78 2.18
CA ASP A 326 29.46 -2.78 3.25
C ASP A 326 28.97 -1.42 2.74
N SER A 327 29.37 -1.04 1.52
CA SER A 327 28.93 0.21 0.89
C SER A 327 27.46 0.14 0.47
N LEU A 328 27.01 -0.98 -0.08
CA LEU A 328 25.60 -1.23 -0.41
C LEU A 328 24.72 -1.18 0.83
N ARG A 329 25.18 -1.78 1.93
CA ARG A 329 24.46 -1.76 3.19
C ARG A 329 24.39 -0.36 3.79
N ARG A 330 25.49 0.40 3.78
CA ARG A 330 25.48 1.81 4.22
C ARG A 330 24.51 2.67 3.40
N GLU A 331 24.49 2.47 2.08
CA GLU A 331 23.56 3.16 1.20
C GLU A 331 22.10 2.78 1.56
N GLN A 332 21.81 1.48 1.68
CA GLN A 332 20.48 0.99 2.08
C GLN A 332 20.03 1.57 3.43
N ASP A 333 20.91 1.61 4.44
CA ASP A 333 20.63 2.17 5.76
C ASP A 333 20.33 3.69 5.70
N ALA A 334 21.02 4.43 4.84
CA ALA A 334 20.74 5.86 4.64
C ALA A 334 19.35 6.08 4.04
N TRP A 335 18.96 5.30 3.03
CA TRP A 335 17.61 5.33 2.45
C TRP A 335 16.54 4.92 3.47
N TYR A 336 16.79 3.85 4.23
CA TYR A 336 15.88 3.39 5.27
C TYR A 336 15.66 4.46 6.35
N LYS A 337 16.74 5.03 6.89
CA LYS A 337 16.67 6.05 7.94
C LYS A 337 15.91 7.28 7.47
N ARG A 338 16.22 7.79 6.27
CA ARG A 338 15.49 8.94 5.72
C ARG A 338 14.01 8.62 5.50
N GLY A 339 13.69 7.48 4.89
CA GLY A 339 12.30 7.04 4.72
C GLY A 339 11.56 6.89 6.06
N ARG A 340 12.22 6.34 7.08
CA ARG A 340 11.67 6.19 8.43
C ARG A 340 11.50 7.54 9.15
N ASP A 341 12.48 8.43 9.08
CA ASP A 341 12.48 9.63 9.91
C ASP A 341 11.67 10.78 9.29
N GLU A 342 11.69 10.88 7.95
CA GLU A 342 10.93 11.89 7.20
C GLU A 342 9.55 11.41 6.76
N GLY A 343 9.21 10.14 7.00
CA GLY A 343 7.89 9.62 6.64
C GLY A 343 7.72 9.30 5.14
N LEU A 344 8.82 9.20 4.39
CA LEU A 344 8.81 8.97 2.94
C LEU A 344 8.63 7.47 2.63
N ARG A 345 7.56 7.14 1.90
CA ARG A 345 7.28 5.81 1.37
C ARG A 345 8.26 5.44 0.26
N LEU A 346 8.51 6.32 -0.70
CA LEU A 346 9.36 6.00 -1.86
C LEU A 346 10.77 5.59 -1.40
N ASP A 347 11.33 6.31 -0.43
CA ASP A 347 12.64 5.99 0.15
C ASP A 347 12.67 4.63 0.87
N LEU A 348 11.59 4.26 1.56
CA LEU A 348 11.47 2.91 2.14
C LEU A 348 11.38 1.84 1.04
N GLU A 349 10.69 2.11 -0.07
CA GLU A 349 10.62 1.19 -1.22
C GLU A 349 12.00 1.04 -1.88
N VAL A 350 12.78 2.12 -2.01
CA VAL A 350 14.18 2.06 -2.48
C VAL A 350 15.04 1.25 -1.50
N ALA A 351 14.90 1.47 -0.19
CA ALA A 351 15.62 0.70 0.82
C ALA A 351 15.29 -0.81 0.76
N ILE A 352 14.03 -1.17 0.50
CA ILE A 352 13.60 -2.56 0.30
C ILE A 352 14.25 -3.14 -0.97
N ALA A 353 14.24 -2.41 -2.08
CA ALA A 353 14.85 -2.86 -3.33
C ALA A 353 16.37 -3.03 -3.19
N LEU A 354 17.05 -2.09 -2.53
CA LEU A 354 18.48 -2.18 -2.22
C LEU A 354 18.79 -3.38 -1.31
N ALA A 355 17.99 -3.66 -0.28
CA ALA A 355 18.20 -4.82 0.57
C ALA A 355 18.08 -6.14 -0.22
N ARG A 356 17.12 -6.25 -1.14
CA ARG A 356 16.98 -7.42 -2.04
C ARG A 356 18.16 -7.58 -2.99
N LEU A 357 18.66 -6.47 -3.56
CA LEU A 357 19.83 -6.47 -4.42
C LEU A 357 21.10 -6.85 -3.64
N THR A 358 21.25 -6.32 -2.44
CA THR A 358 22.37 -6.61 -1.52
C THR A 358 22.37 -8.08 -1.10
N TYR A 359 21.20 -8.65 -0.80
CA TYR A 359 21.05 -10.09 -0.54
C TYR A 359 21.54 -10.95 -1.71
N ARG A 360 21.17 -10.59 -2.95
CA ARG A 360 21.63 -11.31 -4.16
C ARG A 360 23.15 -11.26 -4.36
N GLN A 361 23.81 -10.23 -3.83
CA GLN A 361 25.27 -10.08 -3.90
C GLN A 361 25.98 -10.66 -2.67
N GLY A 362 25.23 -11.12 -1.65
CA GLY A 362 25.77 -11.71 -0.44
C GLY A 362 26.56 -12.97 -0.71
N ARG A 363 27.84 -12.97 -0.33
CA ARG A 363 28.80 -14.05 -0.65
C ARG A 363 28.77 -15.21 0.34
N ASP A 364 28.36 -14.93 1.55
CA ASP A 364 28.33 -15.87 2.65
C ASP A 364 27.04 -15.69 3.46
N SER A 365 26.83 -16.60 4.40
CA SER A 365 25.68 -16.57 5.30
C SER A 365 25.66 -15.35 6.22
N ASN A 366 26.78 -14.67 6.43
CA ASN A 366 26.77 -13.45 7.23
C ASN A 366 26.15 -12.29 6.44
N HIS A 367 26.65 -12.07 5.23
CA HIS A 367 26.14 -11.06 4.31
C HIS A 367 24.66 -11.28 3.97
N ARG A 368 24.26 -12.52 3.71
CA ARG A 368 22.85 -12.84 3.43
C ARG A 368 21.96 -12.58 4.64
N GLY A 369 22.39 -12.98 5.84
CA GLY A 369 21.67 -12.68 7.09
C GLY A 369 21.47 -11.18 7.32
N MET A 370 22.52 -10.37 7.13
CA MET A 370 22.46 -8.90 7.23
C MET A 370 21.39 -8.32 6.29
N ALA A 371 21.50 -8.64 5.00
CA ALA A 371 20.60 -8.08 3.99
C ALA A 371 19.14 -8.50 4.20
N LEU A 372 18.90 -9.72 4.69
CA LEU A 372 17.56 -10.21 5.01
C LEU A 372 16.97 -9.53 6.25
N ASN A 373 17.78 -9.27 7.28
CA ASN A 373 17.34 -8.49 8.44
C ASN A 373 17.00 -7.04 8.05
N ASP A 374 17.84 -6.42 7.22
CA ASP A 374 17.61 -5.04 6.74
C ASP A 374 16.34 -4.98 5.87
N LEU A 375 16.11 -6.00 5.02
CA LEU A 375 14.88 -6.18 4.25
C LEU A 375 13.65 -6.31 5.15
N GLY A 376 13.71 -7.18 6.18
CA GLY A 376 12.62 -7.37 7.13
C GLY A 376 12.27 -6.10 7.87
N THR A 377 13.27 -5.31 8.26
CA THR A 377 13.12 -4.04 8.98
C THR A 377 12.42 -2.98 8.11
N ALA A 378 12.85 -2.82 6.86
CA ALA A 378 12.24 -1.87 5.94
C ALA A 378 10.80 -2.26 5.57
N LEU A 379 10.53 -3.56 5.30
CA LEU A 379 9.19 -4.08 5.05
C LEU A 379 8.25 -3.90 6.25
N GLY A 380 8.75 -4.16 7.46
CA GLY A 380 7.99 -4.01 8.70
C GLY A 380 7.59 -2.56 8.94
N THR A 381 8.54 -1.63 8.76
CA THR A 381 8.30 -0.19 8.90
C THR A 381 7.25 0.32 7.91
N LEU A 382 7.39 -0.04 6.63
CA LEU A 382 6.43 0.36 5.59
C LEU A 382 5.05 -0.28 5.80
N GLY A 383 5.02 -1.58 6.10
CA GLY A 383 3.77 -2.31 6.38
C GLY A 383 3.06 -1.83 7.65
N ALA A 384 3.79 -1.33 8.65
CA ALA A 384 3.21 -0.71 9.83
C ALA A 384 2.42 0.55 9.45
N ARG A 385 3.02 1.43 8.65
CA ARG A 385 2.42 2.72 8.21
C ARG A 385 1.16 2.55 7.38
N GLU A 386 1.18 1.64 6.42
CA GLU A 386 0.07 1.52 5.46
C GLU A 386 -1.03 0.57 5.95
N GLY A 387 -0.81 -0.11 7.07
CA GLY A 387 -1.75 -1.12 7.56
C GLY A 387 -1.80 -2.39 6.70
N ILE A 388 -0.93 -2.55 5.70
CA ILE A 388 -0.95 -3.66 4.73
C ILE A 388 -0.42 -4.94 5.36
N SER A 389 -1.30 -5.94 5.51
CA SER A 389 -0.97 -7.24 6.08
C SER A 389 0.13 -7.99 5.30
N VAL A 390 0.10 -7.92 3.97
CA VAL A 390 1.06 -8.62 3.10
C VAL A 390 2.52 -8.17 3.33
N ARG A 391 2.76 -6.88 3.53
CA ARG A 391 4.11 -6.36 3.79
C ARG A 391 4.61 -6.76 5.19
N ARG A 392 3.72 -6.86 6.17
CA ARG A 392 4.04 -7.35 7.52
C ARG A 392 4.35 -8.85 7.53
N GLU A 393 3.60 -9.65 6.78
CA GLU A 393 3.90 -11.07 6.53
C GLU A 393 5.27 -11.23 5.86
N ALA A 394 5.56 -10.43 4.83
CA ALA A 394 6.85 -10.46 4.15
C ALA A 394 8.03 -10.07 5.08
N SER A 395 7.81 -9.16 6.03
CA SER A 395 8.78 -8.81 7.08
C SER A 395 9.10 -10.03 7.97
N VAL A 396 8.08 -10.75 8.44
CA VAL A 396 8.26 -12.00 9.20
C VAL A 396 9.02 -13.05 8.38
N THR A 397 8.68 -13.23 7.11
CA THR A 397 9.40 -14.15 6.20
C THR A 397 10.88 -13.77 6.08
N ALA A 398 11.19 -12.49 5.91
CA ALA A 398 12.56 -12.01 5.79
C ALA A 398 13.37 -12.22 7.08
N PHE A 399 12.79 -11.95 8.26
CA PHE A 399 13.47 -12.20 9.53
C PHE A 399 13.71 -13.69 9.79
N ARG A 400 12.75 -14.57 9.47
CA ARG A 400 12.96 -16.02 9.58
C ARG A 400 14.10 -16.49 8.67
N ALA A 401 14.11 -16.04 7.41
CA ALA A 401 15.20 -16.34 6.49
C ALA A 401 16.55 -15.79 6.98
N ALA A 402 16.57 -14.62 7.63
CA ALA A 402 17.78 -14.09 8.24
C ALA A 402 18.28 -15.00 9.38
N LEU A 403 17.38 -15.55 10.21
CA LEU A 403 17.69 -16.48 11.30
C LEU A 403 18.06 -17.90 10.82
N ASP A 404 17.71 -18.27 9.59
CA ASP A 404 18.21 -19.50 8.96
C ASP A 404 19.69 -19.35 8.55
N GLU A 405 20.10 -18.16 8.13
CA GLU A 405 21.48 -17.85 7.80
C GLU A 405 22.31 -17.55 9.06
N TRP A 406 21.82 -16.68 9.94
CA TRP A 406 22.44 -16.27 11.19
C TRP A 406 22.05 -17.19 12.34
N THR A 407 23.04 -17.84 12.97
CA THR A 407 22.82 -18.66 14.16
C THR A 407 23.36 -17.98 15.42
N HIS A 408 22.82 -18.38 16.57
CA HIS A 408 23.25 -17.91 17.89
C HIS A 408 24.77 -18.06 18.11
N GLU A 409 25.38 -19.15 17.63
CA GLU A 409 26.80 -19.44 17.84
C GLU A 409 27.73 -18.55 16.99
N ARG A 410 27.26 -18.12 15.81
CA ARG A 410 28.09 -17.43 14.83
C ARG A 410 28.04 -15.91 14.97
N VAL A 411 26.86 -15.36 15.21
CA VAL A 411 26.61 -13.91 15.32
C VAL A 411 25.61 -13.60 16.43
N PRO A 412 25.95 -13.86 17.70
CA PRO A 412 24.99 -13.83 18.80
C PRO A 412 24.23 -12.50 18.93
N LEU A 413 24.90 -11.36 18.74
CA LEU A 413 24.28 -10.04 18.86
C LEU A 413 23.29 -9.74 17.72
N ASP A 414 23.70 -9.96 16.46
CA ASP A 414 22.82 -9.76 15.31
C ASP A 414 21.65 -10.75 15.30
N TRP A 415 21.90 -11.99 15.74
CA TRP A 415 20.86 -13.00 15.93
C TRP A 415 19.83 -12.55 16.98
N ALA A 416 20.27 -12.01 18.12
CA ALA A 416 19.37 -11.49 19.14
C ALA A 416 18.56 -10.28 18.65
N ALA A 417 19.19 -9.37 17.91
CA ALA A 417 18.51 -8.25 17.26
C ALA A 417 17.43 -8.72 16.29
N THR A 418 17.76 -9.72 15.47
CA THR A 418 16.82 -10.30 14.50
C THR A 418 15.68 -11.04 15.19
N GLN A 419 15.94 -11.74 16.30
CA GLN A 419 14.89 -12.35 17.13
C GLN A 419 13.96 -11.30 17.73
N MET A 420 14.48 -10.19 18.27
CA MET A 420 13.65 -9.09 18.75
C MET A 420 12.78 -8.52 17.63
N ASN A 421 13.34 -8.30 16.45
CA ASN A 421 12.62 -7.77 15.30
C ASN A 421 11.52 -8.72 14.80
N LEU A 422 11.81 -10.03 14.75
CA LEU A 422 10.82 -11.07 14.45
C LEU A 422 9.68 -11.06 15.48
N GLY A 423 10.02 -10.99 16.77
CA GLY A 423 9.04 -10.91 17.86
C GLY A 423 8.11 -9.71 17.70
N ASN A 424 8.66 -8.53 17.41
CA ASN A 424 7.89 -7.30 17.18
C ASN A 424 6.93 -7.45 15.99
N ALA A 425 7.41 -8.00 14.87
CA ALA A 425 6.59 -8.20 13.67
C ALA A 425 5.46 -9.21 13.89
N LEU A 426 5.74 -10.32 14.59
CA LEU A 426 4.76 -11.34 14.96
C LEU A 426 3.72 -10.80 15.94
N GLN A 427 4.15 -10.01 16.93
CA GLN A 427 3.24 -9.41 17.90
C GLN A 427 2.23 -8.48 17.20
N LEU A 428 2.71 -7.60 16.32
CA LEU A 428 1.86 -6.67 15.58
C LEU A 428 0.82 -7.38 14.69
N LEU A 429 1.17 -8.53 14.11
CA LEU A 429 0.21 -9.38 13.38
C LEU A 429 -0.76 -10.06 14.34
N GLY A 430 -0.24 -10.70 15.40
CA GLY A 430 -1.03 -11.43 16.40
C GLY A 430 -1.99 -10.54 17.18
N GLU A 431 -1.69 -9.25 17.32
CA GLU A 431 -2.57 -8.25 17.93
C GLU A 431 -3.94 -8.15 17.26
N ARG A 432 -3.97 -8.27 15.92
CA ARG A 432 -5.18 -8.16 15.10
C ARG A 432 -5.92 -9.47 14.91
N GLU A 433 -5.30 -10.57 15.29
CA GLU A 433 -5.84 -11.91 15.12
C GLU A 433 -6.56 -12.37 16.38
N SER A 434 -7.59 -13.19 16.24
CA SER A 434 -8.24 -13.86 17.38
C SER A 434 -7.38 -14.98 17.95
N GLY A 435 -6.56 -15.64 17.12
CA GLY A 435 -5.68 -16.73 17.51
C GLY A 435 -4.47 -16.29 18.34
N THR A 436 -3.82 -17.23 19.02
CA THR A 436 -2.66 -16.97 19.90
C THR A 436 -1.32 -17.36 19.28
N ALA A 437 -1.30 -18.12 18.19
CA ALA A 437 -0.08 -18.74 17.66
C ALA A 437 1.06 -17.74 17.38
N ARG A 438 0.77 -16.62 16.70
CA ARG A 438 1.79 -15.59 16.43
C ARG A 438 2.30 -14.90 17.69
N LEU A 439 1.43 -14.70 18.70
CA LEU A 439 1.86 -14.14 19.99
C LEU A 439 2.74 -15.11 20.78
N GLU A 440 2.46 -16.42 20.71
CA GLU A 440 3.31 -17.45 21.34
C GLU A 440 4.68 -17.55 20.66
N GLU A 441 4.71 -17.41 19.33
CA GLU A 441 5.95 -17.31 18.57
C GLU A 441 6.71 -16.02 18.94
N ALA A 442 6.03 -14.88 19.08
CA ALA A 442 6.66 -13.63 19.52
C ALA A 442 7.33 -13.77 20.90
N VAL A 443 6.64 -14.38 21.88
CA VAL A 443 7.20 -14.70 23.20
C VAL A 443 8.46 -15.56 23.08
N THR A 444 8.44 -16.56 22.18
CA THR A 444 9.59 -17.44 21.93
C THR A 444 10.79 -16.67 21.36
N SER A 445 10.54 -15.75 20.44
CA SER A 445 11.57 -14.88 19.86
C SER A 445 12.15 -13.90 20.88
N TYR A 446 11.33 -13.24 21.69
CA TYR A 446 11.83 -12.35 22.75
C TYR A 446 12.66 -13.11 23.79
N ARG A 447 12.20 -14.27 24.25
CA ARG A 447 12.97 -15.14 25.16
C ARG A 447 14.29 -15.60 24.54
N SER A 448 14.33 -15.78 23.23
CA SER A 448 15.55 -16.11 22.49
C SER A 448 16.54 -14.95 22.50
N ALA A 449 16.09 -13.73 22.20
CA ALA A 449 16.94 -12.53 22.28
C ALA A 449 17.51 -12.31 23.71
N LEU A 450 16.69 -12.53 24.75
CA LEU A 450 17.08 -12.43 26.16
C LEU A 450 18.14 -13.46 26.62
N LYS A 451 18.45 -14.50 25.81
CA LYS A 451 19.58 -15.39 26.10
C LYS A 451 20.93 -14.73 25.84
N VAL A 452 20.96 -13.75 24.94
CA VAL A 452 22.18 -13.04 24.53
C VAL A 452 22.25 -11.68 25.21
N TRP A 453 21.19 -10.90 25.11
CA TRP A 453 21.08 -9.63 25.80
C TRP A 453 20.73 -9.90 27.24
N THR A 454 21.72 -9.78 28.12
CA THR A 454 21.52 -9.88 29.56
C THR A 454 21.52 -8.48 30.16
N ARG A 455 20.90 -8.37 31.35
CA ARG A 455 20.84 -7.12 32.12
C ARG A 455 22.22 -6.48 32.31
N GLU A 456 23.25 -7.29 32.54
CA GLU A 456 24.61 -6.80 32.84
C GLU A 456 25.37 -6.32 31.60
N ARG A 457 25.07 -6.90 30.43
CA ARG A 457 25.83 -6.65 29.19
C ARG A 457 25.17 -5.60 28.32
N MET A 458 23.85 -5.67 28.19
CA MET A 458 23.03 -4.84 27.30
C MET A 458 21.76 -4.41 28.04
N PRO A 459 21.86 -3.60 29.11
CA PRO A 459 20.73 -3.30 30.00
C PRO A 459 19.53 -2.69 29.28
N LEU A 460 19.77 -1.79 28.31
CA LEU A 460 18.70 -1.12 27.57
C LEU A 460 18.02 -2.05 26.55
N ASP A 461 18.78 -2.84 25.79
CA ASP A 461 18.19 -3.82 24.84
C ASP A 461 17.46 -4.94 25.59
N TRP A 462 18.00 -5.37 26.73
CA TRP A 462 17.33 -6.30 27.64
C TRP A 462 16.01 -5.71 28.15
N ALA A 463 16.01 -4.47 28.63
CA ALA A 463 14.81 -3.80 29.14
C ALA A 463 13.74 -3.60 28.06
N ALA A 464 14.13 -3.17 26.86
CA ALA A 464 13.23 -3.05 25.72
C ALA A 464 12.62 -4.41 25.34
N THR A 465 13.42 -5.47 25.35
CA THR A 465 12.94 -6.83 25.07
C THR A 465 12.01 -7.34 26.16
N GLN A 466 12.30 -7.06 27.44
CA GLN A 466 11.41 -7.38 28.57
C GLN A 466 10.07 -6.63 28.47
N MET A 467 10.10 -5.36 28.06
CA MET A 467 8.89 -4.58 27.83
C MET A 467 8.01 -5.25 26.77
N ASN A 468 8.58 -5.61 25.61
CA ASN A 468 7.81 -6.22 24.51
C ASN A 468 7.33 -7.64 24.86
N LEU A 469 8.15 -8.41 25.57
CA LEU A 469 7.75 -9.70 26.14
C LEU A 469 6.54 -9.54 27.06
N GLY A 470 6.53 -8.54 27.94
CA GLY A 470 5.40 -8.24 28.83
C GLY A 470 4.11 -7.91 28.07
N VAL A 471 4.20 -7.16 26.97
CA VAL A 471 3.02 -6.86 26.13
C VAL A 471 2.45 -8.15 25.51
N ALA A 472 3.28 -8.98 24.89
CA ALA A 472 2.83 -10.24 24.28
C ALA A 472 2.24 -11.21 25.31
N LEU A 473 2.89 -11.36 26.47
CA LEU A 473 2.40 -12.17 27.59
C LEU A 473 1.07 -11.66 28.13
N ARG A 474 0.90 -10.34 28.27
CA ARG A 474 -0.36 -9.75 28.72
C ARG A 474 -1.50 -10.10 27.76
N MET A 475 -1.26 -9.99 26.46
CA MET A 475 -2.27 -10.32 25.45
C MET A 475 -2.67 -11.80 25.47
N LEU A 476 -1.68 -12.69 25.60
CA LEU A 476 -1.94 -14.12 25.77
C LEU A 476 -2.69 -14.42 27.07
N GLY A 477 -2.33 -13.74 28.16
CA GLY A 477 -2.98 -13.85 29.46
C GLY A 477 -4.46 -13.44 29.41
N VAL A 478 -4.76 -12.30 28.78
CA VAL A 478 -6.16 -11.84 28.59
C VAL A 478 -6.94 -12.82 27.71
N ARG A 479 -6.38 -13.27 26.58
CA ARG A 479 -7.09 -14.19 25.66
C ARG A 479 -7.34 -15.57 26.25
N GLY A 480 -6.42 -16.03 27.11
CA GLY A 480 -6.49 -17.35 27.75
C GLY A 480 -7.07 -17.35 29.17
N CYS A 481 -7.42 -16.18 29.72
CA CYS A 481 -7.71 -16.00 31.16
C CYS A 481 -6.62 -16.61 32.06
N ASP A 482 -5.35 -16.46 31.67
CA ASP A 482 -4.19 -17.09 32.31
C ASP A 482 -3.48 -16.09 33.22
N THR A 483 -3.71 -16.23 34.53
CA THR A 483 -3.10 -15.37 35.55
C THR A 483 -1.59 -15.52 35.63
N ALA A 484 -1.03 -16.70 35.37
CA ALA A 484 0.42 -16.92 35.43
C ALA A 484 1.14 -16.13 34.32
N ARG A 485 0.57 -16.09 33.11
CA ARG A 485 1.09 -15.24 32.02
C ARG A 485 0.97 -13.75 32.34
N LEU A 486 -0.10 -13.32 33.01
CA LEU A 486 -0.25 -11.93 33.45
C LEU A 486 0.75 -11.56 34.55
N GLU A 487 1.02 -12.46 35.51
CA GLU A 487 2.05 -12.28 36.52
C GLU A 487 3.44 -12.19 35.89
N GLU A 488 3.74 -13.02 34.88
CA GLU A 488 4.98 -12.94 34.12
C GLU A 488 5.10 -11.60 33.37
N ALA A 489 4.01 -11.10 32.78
CA ALA A 489 3.99 -9.78 32.14
C ALA A 489 4.29 -8.63 33.13
N VAL A 490 3.69 -8.69 34.32
CA VAL A 490 3.96 -7.74 35.41
C VAL A 490 5.42 -7.79 35.83
N ALA A 491 5.99 -8.99 35.98
CA ALA A 491 7.40 -9.17 36.32
C ALA A 491 8.33 -8.58 35.24
N ALA A 492 8.06 -8.85 33.97
CA ALA A 492 8.83 -8.33 32.85
C ALA A 492 8.84 -6.79 32.79
N HIS A 493 7.67 -6.15 32.95
CA HIS A 493 7.57 -4.68 33.00
C HIS A 493 8.29 -4.07 34.20
N ARG A 494 8.23 -4.72 35.38
CA ARG A 494 8.99 -4.27 36.55
C ARG A 494 10.50 -4.36 36.32
N ALA A 495 10.96 -5.47 35.74
CA ALA A 495 12.36 -5.66 35.39
C ALA A 495 12.85 -4.57 34.42
N ALA A 496 12.07 -4.26 33.37
CA ALA A 496 12.41 -3.19 32.43
C ALA A 496 12.52 -1.81 33.13
N LEU A 497 11.63 -1.50 34.07
CA LEU A 497 11.64 -0.23 34.82
C LEU A 497 12.87 -0.05 35.73
N GLU A 498 13.59 -1.12 36.06
CA GLU A 498 14.84 -1.01 36.84
C GLU A 498 16.00 -0.47 36.00
N GLU A 499 15.95 -0.65 34.67
CA GLU A 499 17.00 -0.24 33.74
C GLU A 499 16.64 0.99 32.92
N ILE A 500 15.35 1.37 32.85
CA ILE A 500 14.89 2.58 32.16
C ILE A 500 14.89 3.75 33.15
N PRO A 501 15.86 4.69 33.07
CA PRO A 501 15.97 5.80 34.00
C PRO A 501 14.86 6.84 33.74
N ARG A 502 13.99 7.08 34.73
CA ARG A 502 12.91 8.08 34.65
C ARG A 502 13.41 9.46 34.24
N GLU A 503 14.55 9.90 34.77
CA GLU A 503 15.05 11.27 34.57
C GLU A 503 15.63 11.50 33.16
N ARG A 504 16.14 10.44 32.53
CA ARG A 504 16.76 10.55 31.18
C ARG A 504 15.82 10.09 30.08
N MET A 505 14.87 9.20 30.39
CA MET A 505 13.93 8.60 29.45
C MET A 505 12.49 8.65 30.00
N PRO A 506 11.96 9.85 30.33
CA PRO A 506 10.68 9.98 31.01
C PRO A 506 9.50 9.41 30.21
N PHE A 507 9.51 9.58 28.88
CA PHE A 507 8.46 9.05 28.00
C PHE A 507 8.48 7.52 27.90
N ASP A 508 9.67 6.92 27.74
CA ASP A 508 9.80 5.46 27.70
C ASP A 508 9.41 4.84 29.04
N TRP A 509 9.85 5.45 30.14
CA TRP A 509 9.48 5.06 31.50
C TRP A 509 7.96 5.12 31.70
N ALA A 510 7.31 6.20 31.24
CA ALA A 510 5.85 6.34 31.29
C ALA A 510 5.15 5.27 30.46
N GLY A 511 5.65 4.97 29.26
CA GLY A 511 5.13 3.89 28.42
C GLY A 511 5.18 2.53 29.12
N VAL A 512 6.31 2.20 29.77
CA VAL A 512 6.42 0.94 30.53
C VAL A 512 5.50 0.95 31.75
N LYS A 513 5.31 2.09 32.43
CA LYS A 513 4.34 2.23 33.52
C LYS A 513 2.89 2.04 33.07
N LEU A 514 2.51 2.56 31.91
CA LEU A 514 1.19 2.31 31.33
C LEU A 514 1.00 0.81 31.04
N ASN A 515 2.00 0.16 30.45
CA ASN A 515 1.94 -1.28 30.17
C ASN A 515 1.89 -2.14 31.45
N LEU A 516 2.65 -1.77 32.48
CA LEU A 516 2.56 -2.37 33.81
C LEU A 516 1.15 -2.21 34.38
N GLY A 517 0.57 -1.01 34.31
CA GLY A 517 -0.80 -0.75 34.74
C GLY A 517 -1.82 -1.62 34.00
N ASN A 518 -1.68 -1.76 32.67
CA ASN A 518 -2.55 -2.61 31.85
C ASN A 518 -2.46 -4.09 32.25
N ALA A 519 -1.25 -4.59 32.55
CA ALA A 519 -1.06 -5.98 32.99
C ALA A 519 -1.64 -6.21 34.40
N LEU A 520 -1.42 -5.27 35.32
CA LEU A 520 -1.99 -5.30 36.67
C LEU A 520 -3.53 -5.20 36.65
N GLN A 521 -4.08 -4.37 35.78
CA GLN A 521 -5.53 -4.25 35.61
C GLN A 521 -6.13 -5.56 35.10
N ALA A 522 -5.56 -6.14 34.03
CA ALA A 522 -6.01 -7.43 33.50
C ALA A 522 -5.92 -8.56 34.54
N LEU A 523 -4.86 -8.58 35.35
CA LEU A 523 -4.75 -9.54 36.45
C LEU A 523 -5.81 -9.27 37.52
N GLY A 524 -6.02 -8.00 37.87
CA GLY A 524 -7.07 -7.56 38.77
C GLY A 524 -8.47 -7.91 38.28
N GLU A 525 -8.74 -7.87 36.97
CA GLU A 525 -10.01 -8.29 36.35
C GLU A 525 -10.34 -9.76 36.65
N LEU A 526 -9.33 -10.64 36.60
CA LEU A 526 -9.49 -12.08 36.86
C LEU A 526 -9.50 -12.42 38.35
N GLU A 527 -8.88 -11.58 39.19
CA GLU A 527 -8.84 -11.75 40.65
C GLU A 527 -10.02 -11.05 41.34
N SER A 528 -10.39 -11.51 42.54
CA SER A 528 -11.44 -10.88 43.35
C SER A 528 -10.94 -9.73 44.24
N GLY A 529 -9.63 -9.63 44.47
CA GLY A 529 -9.01 -8.62 45.33
C GLY A 529 -8.93 -7.23 44.70
N THR A 530 -8.61 -6.21 45.49
CA THR A 530 -8.40 -4.83 45.00
C THR A 530 -6.94 -4.46 44.79
N THR A 531 -6.02 -5.21 45.39
CA THR A 531 -4.58 -4.88 45.43
C THR A 531 -4.00 -4.61 44.04
N ARG A 532 -4.26 -5.49 43.05
CA ARG A 532 -3.73 -5.30 41.69
C ARG A 532 -4.31 -4.08 40.99
N LEU A 533 -5.60 -3.78 41.19
CA LEU A 533 -6.24 -2.58 40.65
C LEU A 533 -5.68 -1.31 41.30
N GLU A 534 -5.40 -1.33 42.61
CA GLU A 534 -4.75 -0.23 43.32
C GLU A 534 -3.33 0.01 42.81
N GLU A 535 -2.56 -1.05 42.58
CA GLU A 535 -1.24 -0.97 41.96
C GLU A 535 -1.33 -0.42 40.52
N ALA A 536 -2.34 -0.82 39.73
CA ALA A 536 -2.55 -0.30 38.38
C ALA A 536 -2.85 1.21 38.39
N VAL A 537 -3.71 1.68 39.29
CA VAL A 537 -4.00 3.12 39.49
C VAL A 537 -2.74 3.90 39.82
N LEU A 538 -1.87 3.37 40.69
CA LEU A 538 -0.59 4.02 41.01
C LEU A 538 0.34 4.07 39.79
N ALA A 539 0.41 3.00 39.00
CA ALA A 539 1.21 2.97 37.78
C ALA A 539 0.74 3.99 36.74
N TYR A 540 -0.58 4.08 36.50
CA TYR A 540 -1.14 5.04 35.55
C TYR A 540 -0.94 6.49 35.99
N ARG A 541 -1.15 6.81 37.28
CA ARG A 541 -0.89 8.16 37.81
C ARG A 541 0.57 8.56 37.64
N ALA A 542 1.49 7.64 37.95
CA ALA A 542 2.92 7.88 37.78
C ALA A 542 3.29 8.12 36.31
N ALA A 543 2.70 7.37 35.36
CA ALA A 543 2.90 7.62 33.93
C ALA A 543 2.37 9.00 33.50
N LEU A 544 1.19 9.40 34.02
CA LEU A 544 0.56 10.68 33.69
C LEU A 544 1.36 11.91 34.20
N GLU A 545 2.25 11.75 35.18
CA GLU A 545 3.19 12.81 35.60
C GLU A 545 4.20 13.16 34.49
N GLU A 546 4.57 12.17 33.67
CA GLU A 546 5.56 12.31 32.58
C GLU A 546 4.93 12.51 31.20
N LEU A 547 3.60 12.42 31.09
CA LEU A 547 2.84 12.61 29.85
C LEU A 547 2.09 13.95 29.89
N PRO A 548 2.76 15.09 29.69
CA PRO A 548 2.08 16.38 29.71
C PRO A 548 1.13 16.48 28.51
N ARG A 549 -0.14 16.80 28.80
CA ARG A 549 -1.21 17.00 27.80
C ARG A 549 -0.80 17.94 26.66
N SER A 550 -0.01 18.96 26.95
CA SER A 550 0.43 19.96 25.95
C SER A 550 1.40 19.42 24.91
N ARG A 551 2.12 18.32 25.19
CA ARG A 551 3.08 17.71 24.26
C ARG A 551 2.54 16.46 23.61
N VAL A 552 1.84 15.62 24.37
CA VAL A 552 1.37 14.30 23.95
C VAL A 552 -0.12 14.12 24.32
N PRO A 553 -1.03 14.94 23.75
CA PRO A 553 -2.42 15.00 24.18
C PRO A 553 -3.18 13.66 24.07
N LEU A 554 -2.91 12.88 23.02
CA LEU A 554 -3.57 11.58 22.81
C LEU A 554 -3.04 10.50 23.76
N ASP A 555 -1.73 10.48 24.03
CA ASP A 555 -1.14 9.53 24.98
C ASP A 555 -1.59 9.85 26.41
N TRP A 556 -1.62 11.14 26.77
CA TRP A 556 -2.19 11.60 28.03
C TRP A 556 -3.66 11.17 28.17
N ALA A 557 -4.47 11.37 27.14
CA ALA A 557 -5.85 10.90 27.15
C ALA A 557 -5.92 9.36 27.29
N GLY A 558 -5.03 8.62 26.62
CA GLY A 558 -4.85 7.17 26.80
C GLY A 558 -4.60 6.77 28.23
N GLY A 559 -3.64 7.42 28.89
CA GLY A 559 -3.38 7.21 30.32
C GLY A 559 -4.59 7.53 31.20
N GLN A 560 -5.32 8.62 30.92
CA GLN A 560 -6.54 8.99 31.65
C GLN A 560 -7.65 7.94 31.48
N MET A 561 -7.84 7.42 30.27
CA MET A 561 -8.80 6.35 29.99
C MET A 561 -8.48 5.09 30.79
N ASN A 562 -7.22 4.65 30.77
CA ASN A 562 -6.81 3.44 31.50
C ASN A 562 -6.93 3.62 33.01
N LEU A 563 -6.55 4.80 33.52
CA LEU A 563 -6.77 5.19 34.91
C LEU A 563 -8.26 5.13 35.28
N ALA A 564 -9.14 5.68 34.43
CA ALA A 564 -10.57 5.71 34.66
C ALA A 564 -11.17 4.30 34.72
N VAL A 565 -10.75 3.38 33.84
CA VAL A 565 -11.21 1.99 33.85
C VAL A 565 -10.82 1.28 35.14
N ALA A 566 -9.56 1.36 35.56
CA ALA A 566 -9.12 0.74 36.80
C ALA A 566 -9.81 1.34 38.04
N LEU A 567 -10.04 2.66 38.06
CA LEU A 567 -10.80 3.33 39.12
C LEU A 567 -12.27 2.91 39.15
N ALA A 568 -12.91 2.75 37.99
CA ALA A 568 -14.29 2.31 37.89
C ALA A 568 -14.45 0.90 38.46
N MET A 569 -13.59 -0.03 38.03
CA MET A 569 -13.53 -1.39 38.55
C MET A 569 -13.29 -1.45 40.06
N LEU A 570 -12.34 -0.66 40.56
CA LEU A 570 -12.07 -0.56 41.99
C LEU A 570 -13.30 -0.02 42.74
N GLY A 571 -13.95 1.00 42.15
CA GLY A 571 -15.18 1.59 42.66
C GLY A 571 -16.31 0.57 42.73
N GLU A 572 -16.51 -0.25 41.69
CA GLU A 572 -17.51 -1.31 41.68
C GLU A 572 -17.30 -2.34 42.79
N ARG A 573 -16.04 -2.70 43.09
CA ARG A 573 -15.67 -3.64 44.17
C ARG A 573 -15.79 -3.05 45.58
N GLN A 574 -15.77 -1.73 45.70
CA GLN A 574 -15.85 -1.01 46.97
C GLN A 574 -17.26 -0.46 47.21
N ARG A 575 -17.63 -0.20 48.47
CA ARG A 575 -18.96 0.37 48.79
C ARG A 575 -19.06 1.89 48.59
N GLY A 576 -17.94 2.61 48.67
CA GLY A 576 -17.91 4.09 48.59
C GLY A 576 -18.02 4.65 47.18
N THR A 577 -18.37 5.93 47.03
CA THR A 577 -18.52 6.59 45.72
C THR A 577 -17.24 7.22 45.18
N ALA A 578 -16.28 7.53 46.06
CA ALA A 578 -15.09 8.31 45.73
C ALA A 578 -14.31 7.81 44.50
N ARG A 579 -14.14 6.48 44.35
CA ARG A 579 -13.45 5.89 43.20
C ARG A 579 -14.24 5.98 41.90
N LEU A 580 -15.57 5.86 41.96
CA LEU A 580 -16.44 6.05 40.80
C LEU A 580 -16.47 7.52 40.37
N GLU A 581 -16.51 8.45 41.34
CA GLU A 581 -16.40 9.90 41.06
C GLU A 581 -15.07 10.24 40.39
N GLU A 582 -13.97 9.67 40.89
CA GLU A 582 -12.64 9.83 40.31
C GLU A 582 -12.58 9.24 38.88
N ALA A 583 -13.18 8.06 38.66
CA ALA A 583 -13.27 7.44 37.33
C ALA A 583 -14.02 8.34 36.35
N VAL A 584 -15.19 8.89 36.74
CA VAL A 584 -15.98 9.80 35.89
C VAL A 584 -15.18 11.06 35.53
N ALA A 585 -14.39 11.59 36.47
CA ALA A 585 -13.51 12.72 36.21
C ALA A 585 -12.38 12.38 35.22
N ALA A 586 -11.73 11.23 35.38
CA ALA A 586 -10.67 10.76 34.47
C ALA A 586 -11.21 10.45 33.05
N TYR A 587 -12.40 9.84 32.93
CA TYR A 587 -13.06 9.69 31.63
C TYR A 587 -13.35 11.03 30.96
N ARG A 588 -13.84 12.01 31.74
CA ARG A 588 -14.11 13.36 31.23
C ARG A 588 -12.83 13.99 30.69
N ALA A 589 -11.73 13.88 31.44
CA ALA A 589 -10.42 14.37 31.02
C ALA A 589 -9.97 13.73 29.70
N SER A 590 -10.11 12.40 29.55
CA SER A 590 -9.82 11.71 28.28
C SER A 590 -10.66 12.23 27.11
N LEU A 591 -11.95 12.49 27.34
CA LEU A 591 -12.89 12.96 26.31
C LEU A 591 -12.63 14.40 25.83
N GLU A 592 -11.80 15.17 26.53
CA GLU A 592 -11.39 16.51 26.06
C GLU A 592 -10.46 16.44 24.85
N GLU A 593 -9.68 15.36 24.70
CA GLU A 593 -8.80 15.13 23.55
C GLU A 593 -9.36 14.08 22.58
N ARG A 594 -10.10 13.10 23.10
CA ARG A 594 -10.80 12.07 22.31
C ARG A 594 -12.17 12.56 21.91
N THR A 595 -12.25 13.35 20.84
CA THR A 595 -13.53 13.82 20.29
C THR A 595 -14.06 12.88 19.22
N ARG A 596 -15.36 12.98 18.93
CA ARG A 596 -16.02 12.20 17.88
C ARG A 596 -15.42 12.49 16.50
N GLU A 597 -14.92 13.69 16.27
CA GLU A 597 -14.32 14.13 15.01
C GLU A 597 -12.89 13.61 14.85
N ARG A 598 -12.13 13.53 15.95
CA ARG A 598 -10.71 13.18 15.92
C ARG A 598 -10.47 11.67 15.98
N VAL A 599 -11.15 10.98 16.90
CA VAL A 599 -11.02 9.53 17.14
C VAL A 599 -12.40 8.93 17.49
N PRO A 600 -13.30 8.74 16.50
CA PRO A 600 -14.71 8.39 16.75
C PRO A 600 -14.91 7.12 17.60
N LEU A 601 -14.11 6.08 17.34
CA LEU A 601 -14.19 4.80 18.06
C LEU A 601 -13.69 4.93 19.51
N ASP A 602 -12.57 5.60 19.72
CA ASP A 602 -12.03 5.81 21.06
C ASP A 602 -12.93 6.74 21.89
N TRP A 603 -13.52 7.76 21.25
CA TRP A 603 -14.55 8.60 21.86
C TRP A 603 -15.74 7.74 22.30
N ALA A 604 -16.24 6.86 21.43
CA ALA A 604 -17.36 5.99 21.76
C ALA A 604 -17.03 5.06 22.93
N SER A 605 -15.82 4.50 22.98
CA SER A 605 -15.37 3.65 24.08
C SER A 605 -15.30 4.41 25.40
N ALA A 606 -14.62 5.55 25.42
CA ALA A 606 -14.48 6.40 26.60
C ALA A 606 -15.82 6.93 27.10
N SER A 607 -16.68 7.35 26.17
CA SER A 607 -18.02 7.86 26.47
C SER A 607 -18.94 6.78 27.02
N GLY A 608 -18.91 5.57 26.44
CA GLY A 608 -19.66 4.42 26.94
C GLY A 608 -19.21 4.00 28.34
N ASN A 609 -17.90 3.89 28.57
CA ASN A 609 -17.35 3.52 29.87
C ASN A 609 -17.62 4.57 30.95
N GLN A 610 -17.57 5.87 30.60
CA GLN A 610 -17.99 6.94 31.50
C GLN A 610 -19.45 6.80 31.91
N ALA A 611 -20.33 6.52 30.94
CA ALA A 611 -21.74 6.32 31.21
C ALA A 611 -21.99 5.15 32.16
N LEU A 612 -21.27 4.03 31.99
CA LEU A 612 -21.37 2.89 32.91
C LEU A 612 -20.94 3.27 34.34
N ALA A 613 -19.82 3.99 34.50
CA ALA A 613 -19.39 4.47 35.81
C ALA A 613 -20.39 5.46 36.44
N MET A 614 -20.99 6.33 35.64
CA MET A 614 -22.06 7.24 36.09
C MET A 614 -23.33 6.49 36.53
N LEU A 615 -23.70 5.41 35.83
CA LEU A 615 -24.82 4.56 36.25
C LEU A 615 -24.55 3.87 37.59
N ALA A 616 -23.34 3.31 37.77
CA ALA A 616 -22.94 2.71 39.05
C ALA A 616 -22.94 3.74 40.20
N LEU A 617 -22.52 4.97 39.92
CA LEU A 617 -22.55 6.07 40.89
C LEU A 617 -24.00 6.50 41.21
N ALA A 618 -24.85 6.62 40.20
CA ALA A 618 -26.26 6.98 40.34
C ALA A 618 -27.03 5.94 41.15
N ASP A 619 -26.75 4.64 40.94
CA ASP A 619 -27.36 3.55 41.72
C ASP A 619 -27.04 3.68 43.22
N ARG A 620 -25.81 4.09 43.56
CA ARG A 620 -25.39 4.29 44.97
C ARG A 620 -25.93 5.56 45.61
N THR A 621 -26.14 6.60 44.82
CA THR A 621 -26.54 7.94 45.30
C THR A 621 -28.04 8.19 45.19
N GLY A 622 -28.77 7.37 44.43
CA GLY A 622 -30.16 7.60 44.08
C GLY A 622 -30.37 8.72 43.06
N ASP A 623 -29.31 9.19 42.37
CA ASP A 623 -29.41 10.29 41.41
C ASP A 623 -29.95 9.83 40.05
N THR A 624 -31.28 9.83 39.95
CA THR A 624 -32.01 9.48 38.73
C THR A 624 -31.75 10.40 37.53
N ALA A 625 -31.35 11.65 37.76
CA ALA A 625 -31.03 12.60 36.69
C ALA A 625 -29.68 12.26 36.05
N SER A 626 -28.68 11.95 36.88
CA SER A 626 -27.38 11.44 36.41
C SER A 626 -27.54 10.10 35.69
N ALA A 627 -28.37 9.19 36.18
CA ALA A 627 -28.66 7.93 35.50
C ALA A 627 -29.28 8.13 34.10
N SER A 628 -30.22 9.06 33.97
CA SER A 628 -30.86 9.39 32.69
C SER A 628 -29.87 9.96 31.68
N THR A 629 -28.97 10.83 32.14
CA THR A 629 -27.89 11.42 31.33
C THR A 629 -26.92 10.35 30.85
N ALA A 630 -26.48 9.48 31.76
CA ALA A 630 -25.59 8.37 31.44
C ALA A 630 -26.21 7.42 30.40
N LEU A 631 -27.49 7.08 30.54
CA LEU A 631 -28.18 6.23 29.56
C LEU A 631 -28.24 6.85 28.16
N ALA A 632 -28.44 8.17 28.07
CA ALA A 632 -28.42 8.88 26.79
C ALA A 632 -27.02 8.85 26.15
N GLN A 633 -25.98 9.09 26.96
CA GLN A 633 -24.59 9.02 26.53
C GLN A 633 -24.20 7.62 26.02
N LEU A 634 -24.57 6.56 26.75
CA LEU A 634 -24.33 5.18 26.36
C LEU A 634 -24.98 4.84 25.01
N LYS A 635 -26.20 5.34 24.76
CA LYS A 635 -26.88 5.16 23.46
C LYS A 635 -26.12 5.81 22.31
N GLN A 636 -25.56 7.01 22.51
CA GLN A 636 -24.78 7.70 21.48
C GLN A 636 -23.48 6.95 21.19
N ALA A 637 -22.76 6.52 22.23
CA ALA A 637 -21.57 5.68 22.09
C ALA A 637 -21.86 4.39 21.31
N ALA A 638 -22.96 3.70 21.63
CA ALA A 638 -23.38 2.48 20.94
C ALA A 638 -23.79 2.68 19.48
N VAL A 639 -24.21 3.90 19.09
CA VAL A 639 -24.48 4.22 17.68
C VAL A 639 -23.16 4.38 16.90
N GLU A 640 -22.18 5.06 17.49
CA GLU A 640 -20.87 5.23 16.85
C GLU A 640 -20.08 3.91 16.77
N MET A 641 -20.10 3.07 17.80
CA MET A 641 -19.50 1.72 17.73
C MET A 641 -20.09 0.91 16.57
N ARG A 642 -21.43 0.89 16.43
CA ARG A 642 -22.10 0.19 15.34
C ARG A 642 -21.77 0.75 13.96
N ARG A 643 -21.60 2.07 13.84
CA ARG A 643 -21.14 2.71 12.60
C ARG A 643 -19.73 2.25 12.22
N GLY A 644 -18.88 1.99 13.21
CA GLY A 644 -17.55 1.46 13.03
C GLY A 644 -17.44 -0.06 12.94
N GLY A 645 -18.57 -0.80 12.95
CA GLY A 645 -18.59 -2.26 12.79
C GLY A 645 -18.41 -3.07 14.08
N HIS A 646 -18.62 -2.47 15.26
CA HIS A 646 -18.54 -3.10 16.57
C HIS A 646 -19.91 -3.33 17.23
#